data_AF-A0A7S4WGC7-F1
#
_entry.id   AF-A0A7S4WGC7-F1
#
_cell.length_a   1.000
_cell.length_b   1.000
_cell.length_c   1.000
_cell.angle_alpha   90.00
_cell.angle_beta   90.00
_cell.angle_gamma   90.00
#
_symmetry.space_group_name_H-M   'P 1'
#
loop_
_entity.id
_entity.type
_entity.pdbx_description
1 polymer ?
#
loop_
_entity_poly.entity_id
_entity_poly.type
_entity_poly.pdbx_seq_one_letter_code
_entity_poly.pdbx_strand_id
1 'polypeptide(L)'
;AILAQERNRISLPTLLAAPKVMEPAGVSVGKLWAGGCSPNPQSAESSPLPTLLRADRSDGQVLYRADCADTPTPHPQPMESAQPQCVPGGEGPEEVWPPRWGITLRQFKELMDECAKDPNWRPTNTVYTLVEEYVKPRTRGTGMGYALLRNQKSPLQVEIMVSHTWAENAEEFLRTLERTVRPHDVLFICALSVYQNEDGAGPSIVQQLGTSAAESPFRRVLDDILERGEDAGWRWRWRVCLQFVPKICFTIAFFLYYYTMGAAGCIPTFIGQCAVGSLVPGADTNGTPYVGNLCIFPHWKFTYVHLEPHHEVITWIALLVFVIAITLCFTDKWWMGRFRGRMIAVPNNQCDLYTRLWCVYEMFVATKIGVPVELARTLAPAGQCSSRDAICGSTADMERIRREIEAWRQHTVSSLLVMSSISSSFSGMRGSITPKSSASRLSRSISRETQCGTPIPAAAVRRSRSLATLGTRSLATPESKAYATVDAAITLATKRAHRSVGFALAGWIMPFFVLSMAVPEGDYLDPGQFFGAMICTGVQSVILIGVTLVLIAFWLARRSRGSPGLRTMLMVAGVFLTLGLSLRVLDGFVTSKSPAGLTQFPPLHHCFTMFASSAGAGLAVLSLGARSIGDGFLRWQWRAHLMALIAVGVLAAIVLWKSTSYTVGQMWPMAIWYGSFRIMPLVGYPSFIWIAAGRWGVGIAPAQGQDSSVLSRGYQRQTTSASAAVKTYAAAEENPEEIPEEGSAPAASAAAGVSAAREEDPAERFVVDV
;
A
#
# COMPACT_ATOMS: atom_id res chain seq x y z
N ALA A 1 -61.37 37.51 -4.77
CA ALA A 1 -60.11 38.26 -4.84
C ALA A 1 -59.49 38.27 -3.45
N ILE A 2 -58.25 37.90 -3.15
CA ILE A 2 -57.10 37.29 -3.85
C ILE A 2 -56.33 36.58 -2.70
N LEU A 3 -56.08 35.26 -2.84
CA LEU A 3 -54.99 34.41 -2.29
C LEU A 3 -54.27 34.82 -0.98
N ALA A 4 -54.01 33.97 0.02
CA ALA A 4 -54.17 32.52 0.18
C ALA A 4 -54.06 32.14 1.67
N GLN A 5 -54.81 31.12 2.02
CA GLN A 5 -55.08 30.54 3.32
C GLN A 5 -54.27 29.23 3.50
N GLU A 6 -53.88 28.96 4.75
CA GLU A 6 -53.64 27.65 5.35
C GLU A 6 -52.44 26.78 4.94
N ARG A 7 -51.41 26.83 5.77
CA ARG A 7 -50.56 25.69 6.11
C ARG A 7 -50.41 25.63 7.63
N ASN A 8 -51.23 24.82 8.31
CA ASN A 8 -50.97 24.38 9.70
C ASN A 8 -51.84 23.20 10.11
N ARG A 9 -51.19 22.15 10.64
CA ARG A 9 -51.64 21.08 11.57
C ARG A 9 -50.52 20.02 11.57
N ILE A 10 -49.83 19.58 12.64
CA ILE A 10 -50.13 19.26 14.07
C ILE A 10 -48.74 19.08 14.78
N SER A 11 -48.29 19.94 15.72
CA SER A 11 -48.27 19.89 17.22
C SER A 11 -47.10 19.17 17.96
N LEU A 12 -46.24 19.98 18.61
CA LEU A 12 -45.58 19.97 19.97
C LEU A 12 -45.06 18.67 20.70
N PRO A 13 -44.18 18.73 21.76
CA PRO A 13 -43.64 19.90 22.48
C PRO A 13 -42.12 19.93 22.85
N THR A 14 -41.73 21.17 23.20
CA THR A 14 -40.64 21.80 23.96
C THR A 14 -39.93 21.06 25.11
N LEU A 15 -38.61 21.27 25.25
CA LEU A 15 -37.92 21.52 26.53
C LEU A 15 -36.53 22.16 26.29
N LEU A 16 -36.34 23.40 26.77
CA LEU A 16 -35.11 24.19 26.75
C LEU A 16 -34.56 24.29 28.17
N ALA A 17 -33.28 24.00 28.37
CA ALA A 17 -32.46 24.55 29.45
C ALA A 17 -30.97 24.51 29.04
N ALA A 18 -30.33 25.67 29.03
CA ALA A 18 -28.90 25.85 28.78
C ALA A 18 -28.11 25.85 30.11
N PRO A 19 -26.82 25.47 30.14
CA PRO A 19 -25.95 25.79 31.27
C PRO A 19 -24.86 26.83 30.92
N LYS A 20 -24.63 27.66 31.95
CA LYS A 20 -23.62 28.72 32.13
C LYS A 20 -22.18 28.19 32.09
N VAL A 21 -21.29 29.06 31.63
CA VAL A 21 -19.82 28.96 31.70
C VAL A 21 -19.34 29.39 33.10
N MET A 22 -18.39 28.66 33.69
CA MET A 22 -17.63 29.04 34.90
C MET A 22 -16.13 28.85 34.65
N GLU A 23 -15.35 29.89 34.98
CA GLU A 23 -13.89 29.88 35.10
C GLU A 23 -13.43 29.19 36.40
N PRO A 24 -12.20 28.63 36.47
CA PRO A 24 -11.66 28.12 37.73
C PRO A 24 -10.70 29.11 38.41
N ALA A 25 -10.95 29.32 39.71
CA ALA A 25 -10.03 29.92 40.67
C ALA A 25 -9.07 28.88 41.24
N GLY A 26 -7.83 29.29 41.52
CA GLY A 26 -6.82 28.49 42.21
C GLY A 26 -6.99 28.49 43.72
N VAL A 27 -6.45 27.46 44.39
CA VAL A 27 -6.26 27.41 45.85
C VAL A 27 -4.99 26.59 46.17
N SER A 28 -4.22 27.11 47.12
CA SER A 28 -3.01 26.57 47.74
C SER A 28 -3.32 25.94 49.12
N VAL A 29 -2.26 25.58 49.87
CA VAL A 29 -2.23 25.14 51.29
C VAL A 29 -2.39 23.62 51.48
N GLY A 30 -1.65 22.88 52.31
CA GLY A 30 -0.61 23.19 53.30
C GLY A 30 -0.27 21.93 54.14
N LYS A 31 0.80 22.05 54.95
CA LYS A 31 1.44 21.07 55.85
C LYS A 31 0.55 20.52 56.98
N LEU A 32 0.91 19.33 57.51
CA LEU A 32 1.04 18.90 58.94
C LEU A 32 0.95 17.36 59.00
N TRP A 33 1.90 16.63 59.62
CA TRP A 33 1.85 16.25 61.05
C TRP A 33 3.23 15.78 61.57
N ALA A 34 3.43 15.92 62.88
CA ALA A 34 4.63 15.62 63.65
C ALA A 34 4.37 14.54 64.73
N GLY A 35 5.44 13.95 65.28
CA GLY A 35 5.48 13.11 66.50
C GLY A 35 6.46 11.96 66.33
N GLY A 36 7.33 11.53 67.27
CA GLY A 36 7.59 11.83 68.69
C GLY A 36 8.75 10.90 69.17
N CYS A 37 9.29 11.15 70.36
CA CYS A 37 10.64 10.79 70.86
C CYS A 37 10.88 9.38 71.49
N SER A 38 12.16 8.91 71.44
CA SER A 38 13.01 8.15 72.43
C SER A 38 12.58 6.78 73.03
N PRO A 39 13.46 5.95 73.67
CA PRO A 39 14.93 5.99 73.85
C PRO A 39 15.70 4.65 73.58
N ASN A 40 17.04 4.71 73.68
CA ASN A 40 18.08 3.65 73.75
C ASN A 40 17.87 2.64 74.94
N PRO A 41 18.58 1.49 75.17
CA PRO A 41 20.00 1.19 74.82
C PRO A 41 20.41 -0.33 74.58
N GLN A 42 21.75 -0.57 74.43
CA GLN A 42 22.54 -1.84 74.57
C GLN A 42 22.46 -2.83 73.37
N SER A 43 23.50 -3.55 72.88
CA SER A 43 24.84 -4.01 73.32
C SER A 43 25.61 -4.47 72.04
N ALA A 44 26.91 -4.15 71.85
CA ALA A 44 28.13 -4.96 72.05
C ALA A 44 28.45 -6.05 70.98
N GLU A 45 29.78 -6.25 70.75
CA GLU A 45 30.52 -7.23 69.89
C GLU A 45 30.92 -6.72 68.47
N SER A 46 32.13 -6.19 68.22
CA SER A 46 33.48 -6.82 68.06
C SER A 46 33.57 -7.66 66.76
N SER A 47 34.33 -7.37 65.69
CA SER A 47 35.78 -7.13 65.46
C SER A 47 36.02 -7.20 63.90
N PRO A 48 37.25 -7.19 63.33
CA PRO A 48 38.26 -6.14 63.29
C PRO A 48 38.64 -5.69 61.84
N LEU A 49 39.12 -4.45 61.72
CA LEU A 49 39.87 -3.93 60.55
C LEU A 49 41.36 -4.33 60.65
N PRO A 50 42.09 -4.54 59.54
CA PRO A 50 43.55 -4.61 59.55
C PRO A 50 44.19 -3.23 59.26
N THR A 51 44.88 -2.74 60.29
CA THR A 51 46.27 -2.27 60.33
C THR A 51 46.79 -1.29 59.26
N LEU A 52 46.90 -0.03 59.71
CA LEU A 52 47.80 1.03 59.28
C LEU A 52 49.29 0.63 59.35
N LEU A 53 50.04 0.93 58.28
CA LEU A 53 51.49 1.14 58.33
C LEU A 53 51.78 2.65 58.34
N ARG A 54 52.63 3.04 59.29
CA ARG A 54 52.99 4.41 59.67
C ARG A 54 54.47 4.63 59.36
N ALA A 55 54.80 5.70 58.66
CA ALA A 55 56.10 6.38 58.60
C ALA A 55 55.93 7.60 57.67
N ASP A 56 56.55 8.76 57.81
CA ASP A 56 57.15 9.47 58.92
C ASP A 56 57.16 10.96 58.48
N ARG A 57 57.22 11.89 59.43
CA ARG A 57 57.19 13.34 59.16
C ARG A 57 58.62 13.87 58.99
N SER A 58 58.91 14.56 57.88
CA SER A 58 59.77 15.76 57.89
C SER A 58 59.67 16.58 56.60
N ASP A 59 59.43 17.88 56.82
CA ASP A 59 59.94 19.06 56.12
C ASP A 59 59.74 19.28 54.60
N GLY A 60 58.96 20.33 54.31
CA GLY A 60 59.49 21.49 53.57
C GLY A 60 59.16 21.60 52.07
N GLN A 61 58.60 22.78 51.73
CA GLN A 61 58.40 23.37 50.39
C GLN A 61 57.19 22.89 49.57
N VAL A 62 56.15 23.73 49.62
CA VAL A 62 55.08 23.81 48.63
C VAL A 62 55.66 24.46 47.36
N LEU A 63 56.03 23.63 46.40
CA LEU A 63 56.30 24.01 45.01
C LEU A 63 55.04 23.71 44.19
N TYR A 64 54.41 24.76 43.64
CA TYR A 64 53.40 24.62 42.60
C TYR A 64 54.07 24.01 41.36
N ARG A 65 53.90 22.70 41.14
CA ARG A 65 54.24 22.03 39.90
C ARG A 65 52.95 21.69 39.17
N ALA A 66 52.68 22.43 38.11
CA ALA A 66 51.65 22.11 37.14
C ALA A 66 52.17 20.94 36.28
N ASP A 67 52.01 19.72 36.78
CA ASP A 67 52.17 18.52 35.98
C ASP A 67 50.83 18.25 35.30
N CYS A 68 50.63 18.85 34.12
CA CYS A 68 49.67 18.36 33.14
C CYS A 68 50.16 16.97 32.73
N ALA A 69 49.64 15.94 33.41
CA ALA A 69 49.73 14.59 32.90
C ALA A 69 48.94 14.55 31.59
N ASP A 70 49.68 14.50 30.47
CA ASP A 70 49.17 14.10 29.17
C ASP A 70 48.51 12.72 29.35
N THR A 71 47.21 12.70 29.60
CA THR A 71 46.41 11.50 29.39
C THR A 71 46.58 11.15 27.92
N PRO A 72 47.16 9.98 27.57
CA PRO A 72 47.29 9.60 26.18
C PRO A 72 45.87 9.60 25.59
N THR A 73 45.65 10.49 24.64
CA THR A 73 44.40 10.53 23.88
C THR A 73 44.20 9.12 23.33
N PRO A 74 43.09 8.43 23.67
CA PRO A 74 42.89 7.05 23.26
C PRO A 74 42.96 7.02 21.74
N HIS A 75 43.98 6.34 21.20
CA HIS A 75 44.10 6.15 19.77
C HIS A 75 42.76 5.61 19.26
N PRO A 76 42.15 6.25 18.25
CA PRO A 76 40.86 5.81 17.73
C PRO A 76 41.02 4.36 17.32
N GLN A 77 40.32 3.47 18.04
CA GLN A 77 40.39 2.05 17.73
C GLN A 77 39.97 1.86 16.28
N PRO A 78 40.70 1.05 15.49
CA PRO A 78 40.35 0.82 14.10
C PRO A 78 38.89 0.41 14.04
N MET A 79 38.08 1.18 13.30
CA MET A 79 36.63 1.00 13.27
C MET A 79 36.32 -0.44 12.87
N GLU A 80 35.68 -1.19 13.78
CA GLU A 80 35.42 -2.61 13.62
C GLU A 80 34.37 -2.87 12.53
N SER A 81 34.58 -3.94 11.77
CA SER A 81 33.62 -4.45 10.79
C SER A 81 32.26 -4.77 11.43
N ALA A 82 31.18 -4.74 10.64
CA ALA A 82 29.85 -5.14 11.13
C ALA A 82 29.88 -6.47 11.90
N GLN A 83 29.33 -6.48 13.11
CA GLN A 83 29.32 -7.64 14.00
C GLN A 83 27.99 -8.42 13.91
N PRO A 84 28.04 -9.77 13.93
CA PRO A 84 26.85 -10.61 14.01
C PRO A 84 26.22 -10.57 15.42
N GLN A 85 24.97 -11.02 15.52
CA GLN A 85 24.35 -11.32 16.81
C GLN A 85 24.67 -12.78 17.17
N CYS A 86 24.75 -13.13 18.46
CA CYS A 86 25.08 -14.49 18.88
C CYS A 86 23.86 -15.18 19.50
N VAL A 87 23.67 -16.47 19.21
CA VAL A 87 22.70 -17.34 19.91
C VAL A 87 23.44 -18.34 20.79
N PRO A 88 22.84 -18.82 21.90
CA PRO A 88 23.44 -19.90 22.68
C PRO A 88 23.52 -21.21 21.86
N GLY A 89 24.73 -21.66 21.54
CA GLY A 89 25.01 -22.95 20.90
C GLY A 89 25.58 -23.97 21.89
N GLY A 90 25.58 -25.25 21.49
CA GLY A 90 26.05 -26.35 22.36
C GLY A 90 27.54 -26.30 22.71
N GLU A 91 28.37 -25.73 21.82
CA GLU A 91 29.82 -25.60 21.99
C GLU A 91 30.25 -24.14 22.31
N GLY A 92 29.28 -23.24 22.51
CA GLY A 92 29.52 -21.81 22.70
C GLY A 92 28.54 -20.94 21.92
N PRO A 93 28.68 -19.60 21.99
CA PRO A 93 27.85 -18.69 21.21
C PRO A 93 28.03 -18.92 19.71
N GLU A 94 26.94 -19.20 18.99
CA GLU A 94 26.92 -19.30 17.53
C GLU A 94 26.63 -17.93 16.93
N GLU A 95 27.51 -17.45 16.05
CA GLU A 95 27.31 -16.21 15.31
C GLU A 95 26.21 -16.36 14.26
N VAL A 96 25.22 -15.48 14.30
CA VAL A 96 24.12 -15.44 13.35
C VAL A 96 24.14 -14.12 12.61
N TRP A 97 24.25 -14.20 11.28
CA TRP A 97 24.29 -13.04 10.40
C TRP A 97 22.88 -12.55 9.99
N PRO A 98 22.74 -11.27 9.56
CA PRO A 98 21.47 -10.62 9.23
C PRO A 98 20.53 -11.38 8.30
N PRO A 99 20.99 -12.12 7.27
CA PRO A 99 20.12 -12.96 6.45
C PRO A 99 19.33 -14.00 7.24
N ARG A 100 19.70 -14.29 8.51
CA ARG A 100 19.00 -15.22 9.40
C ARG A 100 18.31 -14.54 10.59
N TRP A 101 18.17 -13.21 10.60
CA TRP A 101 17.43 -12.45 11.62
C TRP A 101 15.95 -12.28 11.25
N GLY A 102 15.36 -13.33 10.66
CA GLY A 102 14.00 -13.30 10.14
C GLY A 102 12.92 -13.52 11.21
N ILE A 103 11.77 -12.89 11.02
CA ILE A 103 10.53 -13.13 11.77
C ILE A 103 9.39 -13.43 10.80
N THR A 104 8.58 -14.44 11.08
CA THR A 104 7.38 -14.70 10.27
C THR A 104 6.30 -13.66 10.56
N LEU A 105 5.42 -13.39 9.57
CA LEU A 105 4.24 -12.54 9.82
C LEU A 105 3.38 -13.08 10.98
N ARG A 106 3.26 -14.40 11.09
CA ARG A 106 2.57 -15.06 12.21
C ARG A 106 3.18 -14.69 13.56
N GLN A 107 4.50 -14.79 13.71
CA GLN A 107 5.19 -14.42 14.97
C GLN A 107 5.04 -12.93 15.28
N PHE A 108 5.10 -12.06 14.27
CA PHE A 108 4.87 -10.64 14.49
C PHE A 108 3.42 -10.36 14.95
N LYS A 109 2.44 -11.06 14.38
CA LYS A 109 1.06 -11.00 14.85
C LYS A 109 0.91 -11.47 16.30
N GLU A 110 1.56 -12.58 16.67
CA GLU A 110 1.56 -13.09 18.04
C GLU A 110 2.10 -12.05 19.03
N LEU A 111 3.21 -11.36 18.68
CA LEU A 111 3.72 -10.23 19.48
C LEU A 111 2.68 -9.11 19.63
N MET A 112 2.01 -8.72 18.54
CA MET A 112 1.00 -7.66 18.59
C MET A 112 -0.25 -8.07 19.38
N ASP A 113 -0.66 -9.33 19.29
CA ASP A 113 -1.76 -9.90 20.08
C ASP A 113 -1.39 -9.96 21.58
N GLU A 114 -0.11 -10.14 21.94
CA GLU A 114 0.38 -10.00 23.31
C GLU A 114 0.36 -8.56 23.79
N CYS A 115 0.86 -7.60 22.98
CA CYS A 115 0.81 -6.19 23.31
C CYS A 115 -0.63 -5.72 23.54
N ALA A 116 -1.58 -6.16 22.70
CA ALA A 116 -2.99 -5.79 22.82
C ALA A 116 -3.67 -6.30 24.11
N LYS A 117 -3.07 -7.25 24.84
CA LYS A 117 -3.54 -7.69 26.16
C LYS A 117 -3.07 -6.78 27.30
N ASP A 118 -2.02 -5.99 27.08
CA ASP A 118 -1.52 -5.02 28.06
C ASP A 118 -2.51 -3.84 28.15
N PRO A 119 -3.03 -3.50 29.34
CA PRO A 119 -3.94 -2.36 29.51
C PRO A 119 -3.32 -1.01 29.13
N ASN A 120 -2.00 -0.90 29.06
CA ASN A 120 -1.29 0.31 28.63
C ASN A 120 -1.19 0.41 27.11
N TRP A 121 -1.37 -0.70 26.37
CA TRP A 121 -1.38 -0.67 24.92
C TRP A 121 -2.61 0.07 24.40
N ARG A 122 -2.37 1.01 23.49
CA ARG A 122 -3.38 1.79 22.79
C ARG A 122 -3.29 1.48 21.30
N PRO A 123 -4.43 1.37 20.59
CA PRO A 123 -4.43 1.18 19.15
C PRO A 123 -3.72 2.28 18.36
N THR A 124 -3.44 3.43 18.97
CA THR A 124 -2.70 4.55 18.37
C THR A 124 -1.19 4.46 18.55
N ASN A 125 -0.67 3.48 19.29
CA ASN A 125 0.77 3.35 19.53
C ASN A 125 1.55 3.17 18.22
N THR A 126 2.70 3.83 18.16
CA THR A 126 3.59 3.77 17.01
C THR A 126 4.55 2.60 17.15
N VAL A 127 5.30 2.31 16.08
CA VAL A 127 6.38 1.32 16.18
C VAL A 127 7.48 1.78 17.16
N TYR A 128 7.70 3.08 17.38
CA TYR A 128 8.53 3.56 18.48
C TYR A 128 8.06 3.02 19.84
N THR A 129 6.77 3.17 20.15
CA THR A 129 6.24 2.64 21.41
C THR A 129 6.37 1.12 21.48
N LEU A 130 6.05 0.42 20.39
CA LEU A 130 6.25 -1.03 20.33
C LEU A 130 7.70 -1.40 20.67
N VAL A 131 8.68 -0.68 20.12
CA VAL A 131 10.10 -0.95 20.36
C VAL A 131 10.48 -0.66 21.81
N GLU A 132 10.20 0.54 22.30
CA GLU A 132 10.66 1.01 23.63
C GLU A 132 9.98 0.26 24.77
N GLU A 133 8.66 0.03 24.69
CA GLU A 133 7.88 -0.51 25.80
C GLU A 133 7.77 -2.05 25.75
N TYR A 134 7.95 -2.68 24.59
CA TYR A 134 7.69 -4.12 24.43
C TYR A 134 8.89 -4.90 23.90
N VAL A 135 9.60 -4.41 22.88
CA VAL A 135 10.72 -5.12 22.25
C VAL A 135 11.99 -5.03 23.11
N LYS A 136 12.42 -3.81 23.47
CA LYS A 136 13.62 -3.58 24.27
C LYS A 136 13.56 -4.33 25.61
N PRO A 137 12.50 -4.21 26.43
CA PRO A 137 12.43 -4.93 27.71
C PRO A 137 12.54 -6.46 27.57
N ARG A 138 11.98 -7.05 26.50
CA ARG A 138 12.06 -8.49 26.24
C ARG A 138 13.42 -8.95 25.72
N THR A 139 14.19 -8.06 25.10
CA THR A 139 15.48 -8.37 24.49
C THR A 139 16.67 -7.94 25.37
N ARG A 140 16.44 -7.14 26.41
CA ARG A 140 17.49 -6.64 27.31
C ARG A 140 18.35 -7.78 27.87
N GLY A 141 19.67 -7.57 27.85
CA GLY A 141 20.64 -8.52 28.39
C GLY A 141 20.90 -9.73 27.49
N THR A 142 20.25 -9.82 26.32
CA THR A 142 20.36 -11.01 25.47
C THR A 142 21.33 -10.86 24.30
N GLY A 143 21.64 -9.61 23.91
CA GLY A 143 22.43 -9.34 22.70
C GLY A 143 21.73 -9.69 21.37
N MET A 144 20.44 -10.04 21.41
CA MET A 144 19.67 -10.51 20.26
C MET A 144 18.45 -9.62 20.00
N GLY A 145 18.22 -9.26 18.72
CA GLY A 145 16.95 -8.69 18.28
C GLY A 145 15.78 -9.66 18.53
N TYR A 146 14.56 -9.15 18.68
CA TYR A 146 13.38 -9.96 19.02
C TYR A 146 13.14 -11.12 18.03
N ALA A 147 13.37 -10.89 16.73
CA ALA A 147 13.26 -11.92 15.71
C ALA A 147 14.20 -13.09 15.97
N LEU A 148 15.47 -12.82 16.30
CA LEU A 148 16.46 -13.84 16.59
C LEU A 148 16.21 -14.48 17.97
N LEU A 149 15.89 -13.67 18.98
CA LEU A 149 15.49 -14.15 20.31
C LEU A 149 14.35 -15.17 20.21
N ARG A 150 13.38 -14.94 19.32
CA ARG A 150 12.25 -15.86 19.16
C ARG A 150 12.61 -17.13 18.37
N ASN A 151 13.68 -17.08 17.58
CA ASN A 151 14.11 -18.15 16.67
C ASN A 151 15.50 -18.70 17.02
N GLN A 152 15.96 -18.59 18.28
CA GLN A 152 17.31 -18.99 18.72
C GLN A 152 17.72 -20.39 18.27
N LYS A 153 16.82 -21.37 18.41
CA LYS A 153 17.10 -22.78 18.05
C LYS A 153 17.25 -23.01 16.55
N SER A 154 16.60 -22.19 15.73
CA SER A 154 16.58 -22.32 14.28
C SER A 154 16.39 -20.95 13.65
N PRO A 155 17.45 -20.12 13.59
CA PRO A 155 17.37 -18.78 13.00
C PRO A 155 16.80 -18.83 11.59
N LEU A 156 15.79 -18.01 11.32
CA LEU A 156 14.99 -18.05 10.10
C LEU A 156 15.63 -17.22 9.00
N GLN A 157 15.83 -17.84 7.83
CA GLN A 157 16.37 -17.14 6.68
C GLN A 157 15.34 -16.17 6.09
N VAL A 158 15.75 -14.91 5.96
CA VAL A 158 14.92 -13.83 5.45
C VAL A 158 14.58 -14.08 3.97
N GLU A 159 13.32 -13.83 3.63
CA GLU A 159 12.87 -13.81 2.23
C GLU A 159 12.44 -12.40 1.81
N ILE A 160 11.96 -11.60 2.75
CA ILE A 160 11.38 -10.29 2.45
C ILE A 160 12.03 -9.22 3.32
N MET A 161 12.71 -8.28 2.69
CA MET A 161 13.18 -7.05 3.34
C MET A 161 12.02 -6.07 3.47
N VAL A 162 11.72 -5.58 4.68
CA VAL A 162 10.62 -4.63 4.93
C VAL A 162 11.19 -3.27 5.31
N SER A 163 10.91 -2.26 4.49
CA SER A 163 11.23 -0.86 4.76
C SER A 163 9.99 -0.10 5.20
N HIS A 164 10.09 0.59 6.34
CA HIS A 164 8.93 1.15 7.04
C HIS A 164 9.35 2.30 7.99
N THR A 165 8.40 3.11 8.48
CA THR A 165 8.72 4.24 9.37
C THR A 165 8.39 3.93 10.82
N TRP A 166 9.28 4.26 11.76
CA TRP A 166 9.01 3.96 13.17
C TRP A 166 7.91 4.81 13.79
N ALA A 167 7.65 5.99 13.21
CA ALA A 167 6.57 6.89 13.60
C ALA A 167 5.18 6.40 13.15
N GLU A 168 5.10 5.31 12.39
CA GLU A 168 3.82 4.77 11.94
C GLU A 168 3.12 3.96 13.02
N ASN A 169 1.81 3.83 12.86
CA ASN A 169 0.96 3.08 13.77
C ASN A 169 1.27 1.58 13.67
N ALA A 170 1.59 0.96 14.80
CA ALA A 170 2.06 -0.43 14.83
C ALA A 170 0.97 -1.43 14.36
N GLU A 171 -0.31 -1.19 14.71
CA GLU A 171 -1.41 -2.03 14.24
C GLU A 171 -1.69 -1.86 12.74
N GLU A 172 -1.68 -0.63 12.23
CA GLU A 172 -1.84 -0.34 10.80
C GLU A 172 -0.68 -0.95 10.00
N PHE A 173 0.54 -0.89 10.52
CA PHE A 173 1.72 -1.54 9.95
C PHE A 173 1.51 -3.05 9.84
N LEU A 174 1.13 -3.73 10.93
CA LEU A 174 0.82 -5.16 10.91
C LEU A 174 -0.29 -5.49 9.89
N ARG A 175 -1.43 -4.78 9.93
CA ARG A 175 -2.55 -4.99 8.98
C ARG A 175 -2.12 -4.77 7.53
N THR A 176 -1.18 -3.85 7.29
CA THR A 176 -0.62 -3.62 5.95
C THR A 176 0.24 -4.80 5.50
N LEU A 177 1.03 -5.37 6.39
CA LEU A 177 1.77 -6.61 6.12
C LEU A 177 0.83 -7.80 5.90
N GLU A 178 -0.21 -7.99 6.71
CA GLU A 178 -1.19 -9.08 6.54
C GLU A 178 -1.85 -9.09 5.16
N ARG A 179 -2.08 -7.91 4.57
CA ARG A 179 -2.60 -7.78 3.20
C ARG A 179 -1.57 -8.07 2.12
N THR A 180 -0.28 -7.95 2.44
CA THR A 180 0.82 -7.90 1.48
C THR A 180 1.60 -9.22 1.40
N VAL A 181 1.88 -9.84 2.55
CA VAL A 181 2.70 -11.06 2.68
C VAL A 181 1.86 -12.25 3.16
N ARG A 182 2.40 -13.46 3.07
CA ARG A 182 1.76 -14.66 3.62
C ARG A 182 2.10 -14.82 5.10
N PRO A 183 1.28 -15.53 5.89
CA PRO A 183 1.57 -15.78 7.31
C PRO A 183 2.93 -16.42 7.59
N HIS A 184 3.44 -17.23 6.65
CA HIS A 184 4.70 -17.96 6.77
C HIS A 184 5.87 -17.30 6.01
N ASP A 185 5.64 -16.19 5.29
CA ASP A 185 6.75 -15.47 4.66
C ASP A 185 7.68 -14.95 5.79
N VAL A 186 8.99 -15.12 5.64
CA VAL A 186 9.99 -14.67 6.63
C VAL A 186 10.46 -13.26 6.29
N LEU A 187 10.25 -12.35 7.23
CA LEU A 187 10.44 -10.92 7.08
C LEU A 187 11.68 -10.46 7.84
N PHE A 188 12.44 -9.53 7.28
CA PHE A 188 13.35 -8.69 8.03
C PHE A 188 12.66 -7.35 8.30
N ILE A 189 12.37 -7.08 9.57
CA ILE A 189 11.76 -5.83 10.02
C ILE A 189 12.75 -5.19 10.98
N CYS A 190 13.35 -4.06 10.60
CA CYS A 190 14.49 -3.49 11.36
C CYS A 190 14.19 -3.28 12.85
N ALA A 191 12.96 -2.88 13.20
CA ALA A 191 12.49 -2.71 14.57
C ALA A 191 12.49 -4.00 15.41
N LEU A 192 12.42 -5.17 14.77
CA LEU A 192 12.35 -6.48 15.43
C LEU A 192 13.61 -7.32 15.21
N SER A 193 14.31 -7.14 14.09
CA SER A 193 15.47 -7.94 13.68
C SER A 193 16.79 -7.43 14.24
N VAL A 194 16.95 -6.10 14.37
CA VAL A 194 18.17 -5.48 14.92
C VAL A 194 18.08 -5.44 16.45
N TYR A 195 19.18 -5.69 17.15
CA TYR A 195 19.23 -5.56 18.60
C TYR A 195 19.20 -4.08 19.01
N GLN A 196 18.22 -3.67 19.82
CA GLN A 196 17.89 -2.25 20.07
C GLN A 196 18.33 -1.72 21.45
N ASN A 197 18.79 -2.55 22.39
CA ASN A 197 18.94 -2.11 23.79
C ASN A 197 20.16 -1.23 24.08
N GLU A 198 21.23 -1.34 23.28
CA GLU A 198 22.51 -0.64 23.54
C GLU A 198 23.02 -0.82 24.99
N ASP A 199 22.77 -2.00 25.58
CA ASP A 199 23.06 -2.32 26.99
C ASP A 199 24.37 -3.11 27.18
N GLY A 200 25.18 -3.23 26.13
CA GLY A 200 26.46 -3.94 26.15
C GLY A 200 26.38 -5.46 26.14
N ALA A 201 25.17 -6.06 26.16
CA ALA A 201 25.02 -7.52 26.15
C ALA A 201 25.25 -8.19 24.77
N GLY A 202 25.34 -7.38 23.72
CA GLY A 202 25.63 -7.81 22.36
C GLY A 202 26.12 -6.63 21.54
N PRO A 203 26.20 -6.76 20.20
CA PRO A 203 26.70 -5.70 19.36
C PRO A 203 25.80 -4.47 19.47
N SER A 204 26.41 -3.29 19.66
CA SER A 204 25.70 -2.00 19.57
C SER A 204 25.04 -1.82 18.20
N ILE A 205 24.12 -0.87 18.06
CA ILE A 205 23.51 -0.57 16.76
C ILE A 205 24.60 -0.18 15.74
N VAL A 206 25.57 0.63 16.15
CA VAL A 206 26.70 1.03 15.31
C VAL A 206 27.54 -0.19 14.88
N GLN A 207 27.86 -1.11 15.80
CA GLN A 207 28.58 -2.34 15.48
C GLN A 207 27.78 -3.26 14.56
N GLN A 208 26.46 -3.35 14.71
CA GLN A 208 25.64 -4.14 13.77
C GLN A 208 25.61 -3.51 12.37
N LEU A 209 25.57 -2.18 12.28
CA LEU A 209 25.57 -1.44 11.01
C LEU A 209 26.94 -1.48 10.30
N GLY A 210 28.03 -1.61 11.06
CA GLY A 210 29.40 -1.59 10.55
C GLY A 210 29.87 -0.20 10.11
N THR A 211 31.02 -0.17 9.45
CA THR A 211 31.69 1.09 9.05
C THR A 211 31.17 1.66 7.74
N SER A 212 30.69 0.79 6.84
CA SER A 212 30.12 1.13 5.55
C SER A 212 28.66 0.71 5.49
N ALA A 213 27.80 1.41 4.72
CA ALA A 213 26.42 0.96 4.58
C ALA A 213 26.33 -0.33 3.73
N ALA A 214 27.41 -0.70 3.03
CA ALA A 214 27.57 -2.01 2.41
C ALA A 214 27.67 -3.17 3.42
N GLU A 215 28.22 -2.93 4.60
CA GLU A 215 28.30 -3.94 5.68
C GLU A 215 27.01 -4.06 6.48
N SER A 216 26.11 -3.07 6.35
CA SER A 216 24.88 -2.99 7.13
C SER A 216 24.03 -4.25 6.98
N PRO A 217 23.23 -4.60 8.01
CA PRO A 217 22.34 -5.74 7.96
C PRO A 217 21.34 -5.64 6.81
N PHE A 218 20.94 -4.41 6.46
CA PHE A 218 20.05 -4.13 5.35
C PHE A 218 20.66 -4.57 4.01
N ARG A 219 21.92 -4.21 3.77
CA ARG A 219 22.61 -4.57 2.53
C ARG A 219 22.81 -6.08 2.45
N ARG A 220 23.30 -6.72 3.51
CA ARG A 220 23.54 -8.18 3.55
C ARG A 220 22.27 -8.98 3.29
N VAL A 221 21.12 -8.56 3.84
CA VAL A 221 19.83 -9.18 3.56
C VAL A 221 19.43 -9.04 2.09
N LEU A 222 19.65 -7.86 1.50
CA LEU A 222 19.34 -7.63 0.08
C LEU A 222 20.27 -8.43 -0.85
N ASP A 223 21.55 -8.58 -0.50
CA ASP A 223 22.48 -9.41 -1.26
C ASP A 223 22.12 -10.91 -1.18
N ASP A 224 21.75 -11.45 -0.01
CA ASP A 224 21.24 -12.84 0.13
C ASP A 224 19.96 -13.05 -0.69
N ILE A 225 19.04 -12.08 -0.66
CA ILE A 225 17.81 -12.12 -1.49
C ILE A 225 18.16 -12.13 -2.98
N LEU A 226 19.17 -11.38 -3.40
CA LEU A 226 19.61 -11.34 -4.80
C LEU A 226 20.22 -12.67 -5.20
N GLU A 227 21.18 -13.19 -4.43
CA GLU A 227 21.89 -14.45 -4.69
C GLU A 227 20.90 -15.61 -4.87
N ARG A 228 20.01 -15.79 -3.89
CA ARG A 228 18.95 -16.82 -3.96
C ARG A 228 17.97 -16.58 -5.10
N GLY A 229 17.76 -15.32 -5.48
CA GLY A 229 16.98 -14.92 -6.64
C GLY A 229 17.62 -15.33 -7.95
N GLU A 230 18.94 -15.26 -8.04
CA GLU A 230 19.72 -15.72 -9.19
C GLU A 230 19.74 -17.25 -9.27
N ASP A 231 19.86 -17.94 -8.14
CA ASP A 231 19.73 -19.40 -8.05
C ASP A 231 18.34 -19.91 -8.46
N ALA A 232 17.30 -19.14 -8.14
CA ALA A 232 15.94 -19.41 -8.62
C ALA A 232 15.78 -19.21 -10.14
N GLY A 233 16.76 -18.60 -10.80
CA GLY A 233 16.89 -18.45 -12.24
C GLY A 233 16.17 -17.23 -12.81
N TRP A 234 16.23 -17.10 -14.14
CA TRP A 234 15.72 -15.93 -14.88
C TRP A 234 14.26 -15.58 -14.55
N ARG A 235 13.43 -16.56 -14.18
CA ARG A 235 12.01 -16.36 -13.87
C ARG A 235 11.80 -15.43 -12.68
N TRP A 236 12.65 -15.47 -11.67
CA TRP A 236 12.56 -14.57 -10.52
C TRP A 236 12.77 -13.11 -10.95
N ARG A 237 13.74 -12.85 -11.83
CA ARG A 237 13.97 -11.51 -12.41
C ARG A 237 12.77 -11.01 -13.21
N TRP A 238 12.13 -11.89 -13.99
CA TRP A 238 10.99 -11.55 -14.84
C TRP A 238 9.62 -11.74 -14.17
N ARG A 239 9.57 -12.09 -12.88
CA ARG A 239 8.33 -12.42 -12.15
C ARG A 239 7.25 -11.35 -12.29
N VAL A 240 7.65 -10.08 -12.26
CA VAL A 240 6.71 -8.96 -12.34
C VAL A 240 6.01 -8.98 -13.69
N CYS A 241 6.77 -9.15 -14.77
CA CYS A 241 6.22 -9.28 -16.13
C CYS A 241 5.38 -10.56 -16.28
N LEU A 242 5.88 -11.70 -15.79
CA LEU A 242 5.19 -12.99 -15.88
C LEU A 242 3.83 -12.99 -15.17
N GLN A 243 3.71 -12.28 -14.04
CA GLN A 243 2.42 -12.10 -13.33
C GLN A 243 1.38 -11.28 -14.12
N PHE A 244 1.78 -10.53 -15.15
CA PHE A 244 0.86 -9.81 -16.02
C PHE A 244 0.43 -10.63 -17.24
N VAL A 245 1.24 -11.60 -17.70
CA VAL A 245 0.93 -12.37 -18.92
C VAL A 245 -0.44 -13.07 -18.84
N PRO A 246 -0.77 -13.84 -17.79
CA PRO A 246 -2.08 -14.48 -17.71
C PRO A 246 -3.24 -13.47 -17.72
N LYS A 247 -3.04 -12.30 -17.11
CA LYS A 247 -4.05 -11.23 -17.08
C LYS A 247 -4.25 -10.63 -18.47
N ILE A 248 -3.16 -10.36 -19.19
CA ILE A 248 -3.20 -9.87 -20.57
C ILE A 248 -3.90 -10.89 -21.46
N CYS A 249 -3.55 -12.18 -21.37
CA CYS A 249 -4.23 -13.24 -22.12
C CYS A 249 -5.72 -13.29 -21.78
N PHE A 250 -6.09 -13.27 -20.50
CA PHE A 250 -7.49 -13.25 -20.07
C PHE A 250 -8.25 -12.04 -20.66
N THR A 251 -7.64 -10.86 -20.61
CA THR A 251 -8.18 -9.64 -21.19
C THR A 251 -8.34 -9.73 -22.71
N ILE A 252 -7.36 -10.27 -23.44
CA ILE A 252 -7.45 -10.48 -24.90
C ILE A 252 -8.56 -11.50 -25.23
N ALA A 253 -8.61 -12.63 -24.53
CA ALA A 253 -9.65 -13.64 -24.72
C ALA A 253 -11.05 -13.06 -24.54
N PHE A 254 -11.22 -12.27 -23.48
CA PHE A 254 -12.45 -11.55 -23.22
C PHE A 254 -12.78 -10.60 -24.38
N PHE A 255 -11.81 -9.83 -24.89
CA PHE A 255 -12.05 -8.94 -26.03
C PHE A 255 -12.52 -9.64 -27.27
N LEU A 256 -11.84 -10.70 -27.67
CA LEU A 256 -12.19 -11.45 -28.86
C LEU A 256 -13.60 -12.04 -28.75
N TYR A 257 -13.97 -12.54 -27.57
CA TYR A 257 -15.30 -13.10 -27.33
C TYR A 257 -16.40 -12.03 -27.43
N TYR A 258 -16.25 -10.91 -26.74
CA TYR A 258 -17.28 -9.85 -26.73
C TYR A 258 -17.31 -9.02 -28.01
N TYR A 259 -16.18 -8.87 -28.70
CA TYR A 259 -16.14 -8.34 -30.04
C TYR A 259 -17.01 -9.18 -30.97
N THR A 260 -16.88 -10.52 -30.91
CA THR A 260 -17.70 -11.42 -31.72
C THR A 260 -19.18 -11.28 -31.37
N MET A 261 -19.52 -11.16 -30.08
CA MET A 261 -20.91 -10.94 -29.65
C MET A 261 -21.52 -9.67 -30.24
N GLY A 262 -20.79 -8.55 -30.20
CA GLY A 262 -21.29 -7.28 -30.71
C GLY A 262 -21.33 -7.23 -32.23
N ALA A 263 -20.24 -7.64 -32.89
CA ALA A 263 -20.13 -7.62 -34.35
C ALA A 263 -21.13 -8.56 -35.03
N ALA A 264 -21.37 -9.75 -34.47
CA ALA A 264 -22.34 -10.69 -35.01
C ALA A 264 -23.79 -10.43 -34.53
N GLY A 265 -23.99 -9.54 -33.55
CA GLY A 265 -25.31 -9.26 -32.95
C GLY A 265 -25.96 -10.47 -32.25
N CYS A 266 -25.18 -11.48 -31.89
CA CYS A 266 -25.65 -12.75 -31.33
C CYS A 266 -24.64 -13.35 -30.34
N ILE A 267 -25.07 -14.29 -29.50
CA ILE A 267 -24.19 -14.94 -28.52
C ILE A 267 -23.51 -16.15 -29.18
N PRO A 268 -22.19 -16.12 -29.45
CA PRO A 268 -21.52 -17.21 -30.16
C PRO A 268 -21.47 -18.47 -29.29
N THR A 269 -21.63 -19.60 -29.96
CA THR A 269 -21.42 -20.94 -29.41
C THR A 269 -20.15 -21.55 -30.03
N PHE A 270 -19.58 -22.56 -29.39
CA PHE A 270 -18.40 -23.25 -29.89
C PHE A 270 -18.73 -24.35 -30.93
N ILE A 271 -19.94 -24.33 -31.53
CA ILE A 271 -20.37 -25.31 -32.54
C ILE A 271 -20.71 -24.64 -33.89
N GLY A 272 -20.13 -23.47 -34.17
CA GLY A 272 -20.37 -22.72 -35.42
C GLY A 272 -21.76 -22.05 -35.51
N GLN A 273 -22.50 -22.02 -34.39
CA GLN A 273 -23.80 -21.35 -34.30
C GLN A 273 -23.72 -20.14 -33.38
N CYS A 274 -24.66 -19.21 -33.50
CA CYS A 274 -24.88 -18.18 -32.50
C CYS A 274 -26.34 -17.99 -32.16
N ALA A 275 -26.60 -17.64 -30.91
CA ALA A 275 -27.95 -17.49 -30.38
C ALA A 275 -28.43 -16.04 -30.51
N VAL A 276 -29.54 -15.85 -31.22
CA VAL A 276 -30.24 -14.58 -31.37
C VAL A 276 -31.45 -14.60 -30.45
N GLY A 277 -31.51 -13.69 -29.49
CA GLY A 277 -32.63 -13.61 -28.56
C GLY A 277 -33.80 -12.83 -29.16
N SER A 278 -34.97 -13.45 -29.19
CA SER A 278 -36.26 -12.78 -29.44
C SER A 278 -37.06 -12.71 -28.14
N LEU A 279 -37.70 -11.56 -27.88
CA LEU A 279 -38.65 -11.46 -26.78
C LEU A 279 -39.90 -12.26 -27.14
N VAL A 280 -40.31 -13.18 -26.28
CA VAL A 280 -41.62 -13.82 -26.42
C VAL A 280 -42.64 -12.85 -25.84
N PRO A 281 -43.60 -12.34 -26.65
CA PRO A 281 -44.72 -11.59 -26.09
C PRO A 281 -45.43 -12.50 -25.09
N GLY A 282 -45.44 -12.12 -23.81
CA GLY A 282 -46.29 -12.79 -22.85
C GLY A 282 -47.74 -12.57 -23.26
N ALA A 283 -48.54 -13.62 -23.37
CA ALA A 283 -49.98 -13.45 -23.34
C ALA A 283 -50.38 -13.29 -21.87
N ASP A 284 -51.13 -12.24 -21.52
CA ASP A 284 -51.82 -12.24 -20.24
C ASP A 284 -52.85 -13.39 -20.19
N THR A 285 -53.48 -13.59 -19.04
CA THR A 285 -54.54 -14.61 -18.88
C THR A 285 -55.73 -14.39 -19.82
N ASN A 286 -55.83 -13.23 -20.47
CA ASN A 286 -56.89 -12.86 -21.41
C ASN A 286 -56.44 -12.96 -22.88
N GLY A 287 -55.24 -13.50 -23.15
CA GLY A 287 -54.71 -13.63 -24.51
C GLY A 287 -54.26 -12.31 -25.13
N THR A 288 -54.27 -11.19 -24.39
CA THR A 288 -53.68 -9.95 -24.88
C THR A 288 -52.16 -10.06 -24.75
N PRO A 289 -51.39 -9.72 -25.81
CA PRO A 289 -49.95 -9.69 -25.73
C PRO A 289 -49.54 -8.58 -24.75
N TYR A 290 -49.37 -8.99 -23.49
CA TYR A 290 -48.91 -8.14 -22.42
C TYR A 290 -47.40 -8.26 -22.34
N VAL A 291 -46.70 -7.21 -22.76
CA VAL A 291 -45.28 -7.04 -22.47
C VAL A 291 -45.16 -6.73 -20.97
N GLY A 292 -45.35 -7.76 -20.14
CA GLY A 292 -45.34 -7.63 -18.69
C GLY A 292 -44.04 -7.00 -18.21
N ASN A 293 -44.19 -5.93 -17.43
CA ASN A 293 -43.18 -4.98 -16.90
C ASN A 293 -41.99 -5.55 -16.13
N LEU A 294 -41.64 -6.83 -16.24
CA LEU A 294 -40.44 -7.39 -15.62
C LEU A 294 -39.26 -7.28 -16.58
N CYS A 295 -38.76 -6.06 -16.76
CA CYS A 295 -37.42 -5.75 -17.31
C CYS A 295 -36.29 -6.57 -16.65
N ILE A 296 -36.56 -7.13 -15.46
CA ILE A 296 -35.65 -7.96 -14.67
C ILE A 296 -35.54 -9.38 -15.24
N PHE A 297 -36.66 -9.95 -15.71
CA PHE A 297 -36.73 -11.34 -16.19
C PHE A 297 -37.53 -11.45 -17.49
N PRO A 298 -37.03 -10.86 -18.59
CA PRO A 298 -37.63 -11.07 -19.90
C PRO A 298 -37.66 -12.57 -20.25
N HIS A 299 -38.79 -13.05 -20.76
CA HIS A 299 -38.87 -14.36 -21.40
C HIS A 299 -38.19 -14.29 -22.76
N TRP A 300 -36.99 -14.85 -22.83
CA TRP A 300 -36.24 -14.95 -24.08
C TRP A 300 -36.53 -16.27 -24.76
N LYS A 301 -36.71 -16.21 -26.09
CA LYS A 301 -36.58 -17.35 -26.98
C LYS A 301 -35.40 -17.10 -27.89
N PHE A 302 -34.34 -17.88 -27.69
CA PHE A 302 -33.17 -17.86 -28.54
C PHE A 302 -33.39 -18.74 -29.77
N THR A 303 -33.13 -18.21 -30.95
CA THR A 303 -32.98 -18.98 -32.18
C THR A 303 -31.50 -19.10 -32.51
N TYR A 304 -31.09 -20.24 -33.07
CA TYR A 304 -29.71 -20.45 -33.48
C TYR A 304 -29.56 -20.16 -34.95
N VAL A 305 -28.66 -19.26 -35.28
CA VAL A 305 -28.26 -18.94 -36.66
C VAL A 305 -26.82 -19.38 -36.86
N HIS A 306 -26.45 -19.63 -38.11
CA HIS A 306 -25.06 -19.97 -38.44
C HIS A 306 -24.17 -18.76 -38.16
N LEU A 307 -23.07 -18.97 -37.45
CA LEU A 307 -22.08 -17.92 -37.21
C LEU A 307 -21.19 -17.79 -38.44
N GLU A 308 -20.90 -16.58 -38.91
CA GLU A 308 -20.03 -16.42 -40.07
C GLU A 308 -18.62 -17.00 -39.79
N PRO A 309 -17.94 -17.60 -40.79
CA PRO A 309 -16.70 -18.35 -40.55
C PRO A 309 -15.60 -17.54 -39.84
N HIS A 310 -15.49 -16.24 -40.10
CA HIS A 310 -14.48 -15.40 -39.43
C HIS A 310 -14.79 -15.17 -37.94
N HIS A 311 -16.06 -15.00 -37.59
CA HIS A 311 -16.51 -14.90 -36.20
C HIS A 311 -16.35 -16.22 -35.44
N GLU A 312 -16.55 -17.35 -36.10
CA GLU A 312 -16.27 -18.68 -35.55
C GLU A 312 -14.78 -18.84 -35.21
N VAL A 313 -13.88 -18.50 -36.14
CA VAL A 313 -12.43 -18.54 -35.91
C VAL A 313 -12.04 -17.64 -34.74
N ILE A 314 -12.56 -16.41 -34.66
CA ILE A 314 -12.27 -15.49 -33.54
C ILE A 314 -12.74 -16.07 -32.20
N THR A 315 -13.91 -16.72 -32.17
CA THR A 315 -14.44 -17.38 -30.96
C THR A 315 -13.54 -18.51 -30.47
N TRP A 316 -13.02 -19.33 -31.39
CA TRP A 316 -12.05 -20.37 -31.05
C TRP A 316 -10.70 -19.82 -30.59
N ILE A 317 -10.22 -18.74 -31.21
CA ILE A 317 -9.01 -18.04 -30.73
C ILE A 317 -9.25 -17.50 -29.32
N ALA A 318 -10.42 -16.90 -29.04
CA ALA A 318 -10.78 -16.41 -27.71
C ALA A 318 -10.71 -17.54 -26.66
N LEU A 319 -11.28 -18.70 -26.97
CA LEU A 319 -11.22 -19.87 -26.09
C LEU A 319 -9.79 -20.38 -25.87
N LEU A 320 -9.00 -20.49 -26.94
CA LEU A 320 -7.60 -20.90 -26.85
C LEU A 320 -6.79 -19.96 -25.94
N VAL A 321 -6.92 -18.64 -26.15
CA VAL A 321 -6.24 -17.64 -25.33
C VAL A 321 -6.71 -17.69 -23.87
N PHE A 322 -7.99 -17.97 -23.63
CA PHE A 322 -8.54 -18.17 -22.29
C PHE A 322 -7.94 -19.39 -21.59
N VAL A 323 -7.86 -20.53 -22.28
CA VAL A 323 -7.23 -21.75 -21.78
C VAL A 323 -5.74 -21.53 -21.49
N ILE A 324 -5.04 -20.80 -22.36
CA ILE A 324 -3.65 -20.38 -22.12
C ILE A 324 -3.58 -19.51 -20.86
N ALA A 325 -4.46 -18.54 -20.69
CA ALA A 325 -4.49 -17.68 -19.50
C ALA A 325 -4.68 -18.49 -18.21
N ILE A 326 -5.61 -19.45 -18.21
CA ILE A 326 -5.86 -20.36 -17.07
C ILE A 326 -4.62 -21.22 -16.80
N THR A 327 -4.07 -21.84 -17.83
CA THR A 327 -2.88 -22.70 -17.72
C THR A 327 -1.73 -21.90 -17.13
N LEU A 328 -1.47 -20.69 -17.66
CA LEU A 328 -0.44 -19.79 -17.15
C LEU A 328 -0.70 -19.39 -15.69
N CYS A 329 -1.95 -19.17 -15.26
CA CYS A 329 -2.27 -18.90 -13.86
C CYS A 329 -1.95 -20.08 -12.93
N PHE A 330 -2.25 -21.31 -13.37
CA PHE A 330 -1.94 -22.52 -12.60
C PHE A 330 -0.44 -22.79 -12.55
N THR A 331 0.25 -22.69 -13.69
CA THR A 331 1.69 -22.85 -13.75
C THR A 331 2.41 -21.76 -12.98
N ASP A 332 1.94 -20.50 -12.99
CA ASP A 332 2.53 -19.41 -12.22
C ASP A 332 2.53 -19.72 -10.72
N LYS A 333 1.40 -20.23 -10.19
CA LYS A 333 1.29 -20.62 -8.78
C LYS A 333 2.19 -21.81 -8.43
N TRP A 334 2.26 -22.81 -9.30
CA TRP A 334 3.05 -24.01 -9.05
C TRP A 334 4.55 -23.76 -9.25
N TRP A 335 4.92 -22.96 -10.25
CA TRP A 335 6.32 -22.73 -10.65
C TRP A 335 6.99 -21.57 -9.91
N MET A 336 6.27 -20.51 -9.55
CA MET A 336 6.84 -19.42 -8.74
C MET A 336 6.89 -19.75 -7.24
N GLY A 337 6.58 -20.99 -6.86
CA GLY A 337 6.65 -21.46 -5.48
C GLY A 337 8.07 -21.56 -4.90
N ARG A 338 9.13 -21.52 -5.71
CA ARG A 338 10.49 -21.81 -5.24
C ARG A 338 11.15 -20.68 -4.44
N PHE A 339 10.99 -19.42 -4.83
CA PHE A 339 11.56 -18.30 -4.09
C PHE A 339 10.81 -17.00 -4.37
N ARG A 340 10.42 -16.29 -3.31
CA ARG A 340 9.59 -15.07 -3.41
C ARG A 340 10.32 -13.82 -2.92
N GLY A 341 11.65 -13.92 -2.88
CA GLY A 341 12.58 -12.88 -2.46
C GLY A 341 12.24 -11.53 -3.05
N ARG A 342 12.09 -10.51 -2.20
CA ARG A 342 11.81 -9.12 -2.61
C ARG A 342 11.97 -8.15 -1.46
N MET A 343 12.02 -6.87 -1.80
CA MET A 343 11.84 -5.80 -0.85
C MET A 343 10.40 -5.26 -0.88
N ILE A 344 9.84 -4.96 0.29
CA ILE A 344 8.55 -4.31 0.44
C ILE A 344 8.75 -2.95 1.13
N ALA A 345 8.31 -1.89 0.46
CA ALA A 345 8.20 -0.56 1.06
C ALA A 345 6.79 -0.38 1.63
N VAL A 346 6.67 -0.07 2.91
CA VAL A 346 5.39 0.06 3.63
C VAL A 346 5.11 1.54 3.89
N PRO A 347 4.32 2.19 3.03
CA PRO A 347 3.95 3.58 3.26
C PRO A 347 2.79 3.66 4.26
N ASN A 348 2.68 4.79 4.96
CA ASN A 348 1.61 5.04 5.91
C ASN A 348 1.13 6.50 5.85
N ASN A 349 0.05 6.80 6.58
CA ASN A 349 -0.61 8.09 6.55
C ASN A 349 -0.06 9.10 7.59
N GLN A 350 0.84 8.66 8.48
CA GLN A 350 1.34 9.43 9.62
C GLN A 350 2.69 10.06 9.33
N CYS A 351 3.57 9.32 8.64
CA CYS A 351 4.93 9.72 8.35
C CYS A 351 5.30 9.34 6.91
N ASP A 352 5.86 10.32 6.21
CA ASP A 352 6.35 10.16 4.84
C ASP A 352 7.60 9.26 4.83
N LEU A 353 7.61 8.18 4.04
CA LEU A 353 8.72 7.24 3.97
C LEU A 353 10.04 7.92 3.52
N TYR A 354 9.95 9.00 2.73
CA TYR A 354 11.08 9.78 2.25
C TYR A 354 11.66 10.71 3.31
N THR A 355 11.04 10.83 4.49
CA THR A 355 11.66 11.58 5.60
C THR A 355 12.78 10.80 6.28
N ARG A 356 12.85 9.48 6.05
CA ARG A 356 13.85 8.59 6.67
C ARG A 356 14.89 8.13 5.65
N LEU A 357 16.12 8.63 5.81
CA LEU A 357 17.20 8.39 4.86
C LEU A 357 17.59 6.91 4.75
N TRP A 358 17.55 6.14 5.85
CA TRP A 358 17.77 4.69 5.80
C TRP A 358 16.74 3.96 4.93
N CYS A 359 15.45 4.29 5.05
CA CYS A 359 14.39 3.67 4.23
C CYS A 359 14.58 3.97 2.74
N VAL A 360 14.94 5.22 2.42
CA VAL A 360 15.28 5.68 1.08
C VAL A 360 16.48 4.90 0.53
N TYR A 361 17.54 4.74 1.33
CA TYR A 361 18.74 4.02 0.96
C TYR A 361 18.47 2.53 0.69
N GLU A 362 17.69 1.86 1.53
CA GLU A 362 17.31 0.45 1.32
C GLU A 362 16.62 0.26 -0.04
N MET A 363 15.66 1.13 -0.38
CA MET A 363 14.92 1.07 -1.65
C MET A 363 15.84 1.35 -2.85
N PHE A 364 16.75 2.31 -2.69
CA PHE A 364 17.78 2.61 -3.68
C PHE A 364 18.65 1.39 -3.93
N VAL A 365 19.25 0.82 -2.87
CA VAL A 365 20.13 -0.35 -2.95
C VAL A 365 19.42 -1.53 -3.61
N ALA A 366 18.24 -1.89 -3.14
CA ALA A 366 17.46 -3.00 -3.71
C ALA A 366 17.21 -2.80 -5.22
N THR A 367 16.80 -1.59 -5.62
CA THR A 367 16.60 -1.26 -7.04
C THR A 367 17.89 -1.37 -7.84
N LYS A 368 19.02 -0.92 -7.27
CA LYS A 368 20.32 -0.91 -7.95
C LYS A 368 20.87 -2.30 -8.20
N ILE A 369 20.70 -3.20 -7.24
CA ILE A 369 21.21 -4.57 -7.35
C ILE A 369 20.22 -5.53 -8.03
N GLY A 370 19.03 -5.04 -8.41
CA GLY A 370 18.03 -5.83 -9.13
C GLY A 370 17.10 -6.65 -8.24
N VAL A 371 17.09 -6.43 -6.93
CA VAL A 371 16.07 -6.99 -6.03
C VAL A 371 14.72 -6.32 -6.34
N PRO A 372 13.65 -7.10 -6.60
CA PRO A 372 12.33 -6.55 -6.85
C PRO A 372 11.83 -5.71 -5.66
N VAL A 373 11.50 -4.45 -5.90
CA VAL A 373 10.86 -3.56 -4.91
C VAL A 373 9.36 -3.48 -5.19
N GLU A 374 8.55 -3.84 -4.20
CA GLU A 374 7.08 -3.75 -4.23
C GLU A 374 6.59 -2.76 -3.16
N LEU A 375 5.54 -2.00 -3.48
CA LEU A 375 4.83 -1.23 -2.46
C LEU A 375 3.88 -2.18 -1.71
N ALA A 376 3.83 -2.06 -0.39
CA ALA A 376 2.85 -2.76 0.41
C ALA A 376 1.42 -2.40 -0.06
N ARG A 377 0.47 -3.33 0.13
CA ARG A 377 -0.88 -3.17 -0.41
C ARG A 377 -1.72 -2.23 0.44
N THR A 378 -1.41 -0.95 0.38
CA THR A 378 -2.10 0.15 1.08
C THR A 378 -2.36 1.30 0.11
N LEU A 379 -3.31 2.17 0.45
CA LEU A 379 -3.58 3.42 -0.28
C LEU A 379 -2.80 4.61 0.28
N ALA A 380 -2.02 4.41 1.34
CA ALA A 380 -1.15 5.43 1.87
C ALA A 380 -0.13 5.86 0.80
N PRO A 381 0.08 7.18 0.61
CA PRO A 381 1.12 7.66 -0.29
C PRO A 381 2.49 7.32 0.29
N ALA A 382 3.44 6.96 -0.57
CA ALA A 382 4.84 6.80 -0.13
C ALA A 382 5.45 8.09 0.42
N GLY A 383 4.93 9.23 -0.04
CA GLY A 383 5.41 10.54 0.34
C GLY A 383 5.32 11.57 -0.77
N GLN A 384 5.67 12.80 -0.44
CA GLN A 384 5.83 13.90 -1.40
C GLN A 384 7.17 14.63 -1.24
N CYS A 385 7.93 14.41 -0.16
CA CYS A 385 9.25 15.02 -0.05
C CYS A 385 10.28 14.33 -0.96
N SER A 386 11.35 15.05 -1.30
CA SER A 386 12.46 14.48 -2.03
C SER A 386 13.27 13.59 -1.10
N SER A 387 13.80 12.49 -1.61
CA SER A 387 14.82 11.69 -0.91
C SER A 387 16.03 12.50 -0.46
N ARG A 388 16.30 13.65 -1.09
CA ARG A 388 17.38 14.56 -0.67
C ARG A 388 17.14 15.17 0.72
N ASP A 389 15.88 15.42 1.05
CA ASP A 389 15.48 16.03 2.32
C ASP A 389 15.33 14.98 3.44
N ALA A 390 15.57 13.71 3.13
CA ALA A 390 15.54 12.63 4.10
C ALA A 390 16.65 12.81 5.14
N ILE A 391 16.32 12.48 6.39
CA ILE A 391 17.22 12.56 7.54
C ILE A 391 17.32 11.21 8.26
N CYS A 392 18.37 11.03 9.05
CA CYS A 392 18.47 9.94 10.02
C CYS A 392 18.88 10.51 11.39
N GLY A 393 18.77 9.69 12.44
CA GLY A 393 19.08 10.12 13.81
C GLY A 393 20.55 10.44 14.05
N SER A 394 21.45 9.93 13.20
CA SER A 394 22.89 10.17 13.27
C SER A 394 23.35 10.99 12.06
N THR A 395 24.05 12.11 12.29
CA THR A 395 24.65 12.94 11.23
C THR A 395 25.73 12.17 10.46
N ALA A 396 26.54 11.37 11.16
CA ALA A 396 27.57 10.54 10.53
C ALA A 396 26.96 9.50 9.56
N ASP A 397 25.86 8.86 9.96
CA ASP A 397 25.11 7.97 9.07
C ASP A 397 24.53 8.72 7.89
N MET A 398 24.03 9.94 8.12
CA MET A 398 23.44 10.76 7.08
C MET A 398 24.45 11.06 5.99
N GLU A 399 25.61 11.58 6.37
CA GLU A 399 26.70 11.89 5.45
C GLU A 399 27.24 10.63 4.76
N ARG A 400 27.37 9.52 5.48
CA ARG A 400 27.80 8.24 4.90
C ARG A 400 26.84 7.77 3.80
N ILE A 401 25.54 7.69 4.11
CA ILE A 401 24.52 7.24 3.17
C ILE A 401 24.42 8.17 1.97
N ARG A 402 24.43 9.49 2.19
CA ARG A 402 24.38 10.49 1.11
C ARG A 402 25.58 10.34 0.18
N ARG A 403 26.78 10.24 0.75
CA ARG A 403 28.01 9.99 -0.03
C ARG A 403 27.90 8.72 -0.86
N GLU A 404 27.35 7.63 -0.32
CA GLU A 404 27.18 6.39 -1.09
C GLU A 404 26.15 6.52 -2.24
N ILE A 405 25.00 7.15 -1.98
CA ILE A 405 23.98 7.42 -3.01
C ILE A 405 24.58 8.25 -4.15
N GLU A 406 25.37 9.27 -3.79
CA GLU A 406 26.01 10.18 -4.73
C GLU A 406 27.18 9.53 -5.49
N ALA A 407 27.99 8.72 -4.82
CA ALA A 407 29.14 8.02 -5.40
C ALA A 407 28.74 6.97 -6.44
N TRP A 408 27.61 6.29 -6.25
CA TRP A 408 27.17 5.20 -7.13
C TRP A 408 27.02 5.63 -8.60
N ARG A 409 26.78 6.92 -8.85
CA ARG A 409 26.68 7.49 -10.20
C ARG A 409 27.97 7.32 -11.01
N GLN A 410 29.14 7.41 -10.37
CA GLN A 410 30.43 7.36 -11.07
C GLN A 410 30.68 5.98 -11.68
N HIS A 411 30.19 4.92 -11.03
CA HIS A 411 30.36 3.54 -11.50
C HIS A 411 29.43 3.15 -12.66
N THR A 412 28.18 3.63 -12.69
CA THR A 412 27.24 3.25 -13.76
C THR A 412 27.60 3.88 -15.11
N VAL A 413 28.06 5.14 -15.11
CA VAL A 413 28.50 5.82 -16.35
C VAL A 413 29.74 5.14 -16.90
N SER A 414 30.69 4.78 -16.02
CA SER A 414 31.90 4.05 -16.42
C SER A 414 31.57 2.66 -16.97
N SER A 415 30.64 1.92 -16.35
CA SER A 415 30.23 0.59 -16.82
C SER A 415 29.45 0.64 -18.15
N LEU A 416 28.59 1.65 -18.34
CA LEU A 416 27.87 1.86 -19.60
C LEU A 416 28.82 2.31 -20.73
N LEU A 417 29.85 3.10 -20.43
CA LEU A 417 30.89 3.47 -21.39
C LEU A 417 31.76 2.26 -21.80
N VAL A 418 32.04 1.36 -20.86
CA VAL A 418 32.70 0.08 -21.14
C VAL A 418 31.80 -0.81 -22.01
N MET A 419 30.51 -0.92 -21.71
CA MET A 419 29.56 -1.68 -22.55
C MET A 419 29.36 -1.06 -23.94
N SER A 420 29.39 0.28 -24.07
CA SER A 420 29.37 0.93 -25.39
C SER A 420 30.65 0.70 -26.19
N SER A 421 31.80 0.58 -25.51
CA SER A 421 33.10 0.27 -26.14
C SER A 421 33.21 -1.20 -26.57
N ILE A 422 32.55 -2.11 -25.86
CA ILE A 422 32.39 -3.51 -26.28
C ILE A 422 31.43 -3.61 -27.47
N SER A 423 30.33 -2.86 -27.47
CA SER A 423 29.39 -2.79 -28.60
C SER A 423 30.01 -2.21 -29.88
N SER A 424 30.88 -1.20 -29.76
CA SER A 424 31.64 -0.67 -30.91
C SER A 424 32.70 -1.66 -31.40
N SER A 425 33.30 -2.46 -30.51
CA SER A 425 34.21 -3.55 -30.89
C SER A 425 33.50 -4.70 -31.61
N PHE A 426 32.27 -5.06 -31.21
CA PHE A 426 31.44 -6.03 -31.93
C PHE A 426 30.93 -5.52 -33.28
N SER A 427 30.82 -4.20 -33.46
CA SER A 427 30.49 -3.59 -34.76
C SER A 427 31.66 -3.65 -35.74
N GLY A 428 32.91 -3.73 -35.25
CA GLY A 428 34.12 -3.93 -36.08
C GLY A 428 34.33 -5.36 -36.58
N MET A 429 33.62 -6.35 -36.03
CA MET A 429 33.75 -7.76 -36.41
C MET A 429 32.78 -8.20 -37.54
N ARG A 430 31.94 -7.30 -38.07
CA ARG A 430 31.19 -7.52 -39.32
C ARG A 430 31.96 -6.99 -40.53
N GLY A 431 33.13 -7.56 -40.79
CA GLY A 431 33.87 -7.37 -42.03
C GLY A 431 34.14 -8.73 -42.69
N SER A 432 33.66 -8.91 -43.93
CA SER A 432 33.92 -10.03 -44.85
C SER A 432 32.82 -11.10 -45.00
N ILE A 433 31.64 -10.70 -45.51
CA ILE A 433 30.98 -11.47 -46.58
C ILE A 433 30.42 -10.46 -47.59
N THR A 434 31.05 -10.34 -48.75
CA THR A 434 30.51 -9.64 -49.92
C THR A 434 29.65 -10.60 -50.74
N PRO A 435 28.54 -10.12 -51.32
CA PRO A 435 28.20 -10.53 -52.66
C PRO A 435 28.14 -9.31 -53.60
N LYS A 436 28.70 -9.54 -54.79
CA LYS A 436 28.63 -8.68 -55.97
C LYS A 436 27.16 -8.44 -56.36
N SER A 437 26.77 -7.20 -56.60
CA SER A 437 26.28 -6.70 -57.91
C SER A 437 25.44 -5.41 -57.78
N SER A 438 25.91 -4.38 -58.49
CA SER A 438 25.16 -3.54 -59.43
C SER A 438 23.89 -2.77 -58.98
N ALA A 439 24.04 -1.46 -58.79
CA ALA A 439 23.17 -0.34 -59.26
C ALA A 439 23.47 0.92 -58.44
N SER A 440 24.43 1.78 -58.83
CA SER A 440 24.32 2.95 -59.72
C SER A 440 23.38 4.08 -59.27
N ARG A 441 23.99 5.26 -59.05
CA ARG A 441 23.49 6.64 -59.19
C ARG A 441 22.47 7.18 -58.15
N LEU A 442 22.94 8.01 -57.23
CA LEU A 442 22.85 9.48 -57.36
C LEU A 442 23.71 10.15 -56.28
N SER A 443 24.63 11.02 -56.71
CA SER A 443 25.49 11.85 -55.86
C SER A 443 25.69 13.19 -56.57
N ARG A 444 25.78 14.25 -55.76
CA ARG A 444 26.06 15.66 -56.09
C ARG A 444 24.80 16.43 -56.51
N SER A 445 24.55 17.66 -56.06
CA SER A 445 25.40 18.72 -55.47
C SER A 445 24.59 19.41 -54.36
N ILE A 446 25.19 20.17 -53.43
CA ILE A 446 25.25 21.63 -53.53
C ILE A 446 26.33 22.13 -52.54
N SER A 447 27.27 22.91 -53.07
CA SER A 447 28.19 23.78 -52.34
C SER A 447 28.37 25.04 -53.18
N ARG A 448 28.35 26.21 -52.51
CA ARG A 448 28.56 27.59 -53.03
C ARG A 448 27.44 28.09 -53.95
N GLU A 449 27.07 29.36 -54.03
CA GLU A 449 27.51 30.67 -53.51
C GLU A 449 26.37 31.63 -53.89
N THR A 450 26.02 32.65 -53.09
CA THR A 450 25.84 34.05 -53.57
C THR A 450 25.37 35.00 -52.46
N GLN A 451 26.14 36.08 -52.32
CA GLN A 451 25.71 37.38 -51.83
C GLN A 451 24.63 37.98 -52.77
N CYS A 452 23.60 38.62 -52.23
CA CYS A 452 23.23 39.99 -52.59
C CYS A 452 22.07 40.49 -51.70
N GLY A 453 22.17 41.74 -51.26
CA GLY A 453 21.19 42.37 -50.37
C GLY A 453 19.96 42.90 -51.07
N THR A 454 18.86 42.99 -50.31
CA THR A 454 17.84 44.05 -50.41
C THR A 454 17.19 44.22 -49.03
N PRO A 455 16.79 45.46 -48.65
CA PRO A 455 16.24 45.74 -47.32
C PRO A 455 14.72 45.48 -47.29
N ILE A 456 14.26 44.70 -46.31
CA ILE A 456 12.82 44.50 -46.03
C ILE A 456 12.42 45.42 -44.85
N PRO A 457 11.23 46.06 -44.89
CA PRO A 457 10.89 47.19 -44.02
C PRO A 457 10.64 46.80 -42.57
N ALA A 458 10.97 47.74 -41.68
CA ALA A 458 10.71 47.71 -40.25
C ALA A 458 9.21 47.76 -39.94
N ALA A 459 8.56 46.60 -39.87
CA ALA A 459 7.19 46.48 -39.32
C ALA A 459 6.92 45.09 -38.73
N ALA A 460 7.76 44.62 -37.80
CA ALA A 460 7.47 43.45 -36.97
C ALA A 460 8.21 43.44 -35.62
N VAL A 461 8.29 44.59 -34.93
CA VAL A 461 8.88 44.70 -33.57
C VAL A 461 7.79 44.76 -32.49
N ARG A 462 6.85 43.82 -32.51
CA ARG A 462 5.87 43.68 -31.40
C ARG A 462 5.36 42.27 -31.20
N ARG A 463 6.24 41.27 -31.20
CA ARG A 463 5.95 39.92 -30.67
C ARG A 463 7.21 39.14 -30.31
N SER A 464 8.13 39.75 -29.55
CA SER A 464 9.34 39.06 -29.02
C SER A 464 9.65 39.39 -27.55
N ARG A 465 8.63 39.59 -26.71
CA ARG A 465 8.81 39.66 -25.24
C ARG A 465 8.34 38.43 -24.47
N SER A 466 8.16 37.28 -25.14
CA SER A 466 7.78 36.00 -24.50
C SER A 466 8.77 34.85 -24.73
N LEU A 467 9.95 35.10 -25.31
CA LEU A 467 10.97 34.07 -25.56
C LEU A 467 12.28 34.27 -24.78
N ALA A 468 12.37 35.30 -23.93
CA ALA A 468 13.54 35.54 -23.08
C ALA A 468 13.50 34.79 -21.72
N THR A 469 12.46 34.01 -21.45
CA THR A 469 12.32 33.18 -20.22
C THR A 469 12.58 31.69 -20.44
N LEU A 470 13.25 31.32 -21.55
CA LEU A 470 13.74 29.96 -21.82
C LEU A 470 15.27 29.81 -21.68
N GLY A 471 15.92 30.82 -21.08
CA GLY A 471 17.37 31.00 -21.09
C GLY A 471 18.09 30.78 -19.76
N THR A 472 17.66 29.84 -18.91
CA THR A 472 18.50 29.25 -17.85
C THR A 472 17.97 27.86 -17.50
N ARG A 473 18.22 26.85 -18.36
CA ARG A 473 18.23 25.47 -17.88
C ARG A 473 19.42 25.34 -16.94
N SER A 474 19.20 25.66 -15.67
CA SER A 474 20.12 25.36 -14.57
C SER A 474 20.57 23.92 -14.75
N LEU A 475 21.86 23.74 -15.03
CA LEU A 475 22.46 22.43 -15.16
C LEU A 475 22.33 21.77 -13.79
N ALA A 476 21.31 20.93 -13.64
CA ALA A 476 21.04 20.17 -12.44
C ALA A 476 22.35 19.55 -11.94
N THR A 477 22.80 19.97 -10.75
CA THR A 477 24.09 19.58 -10.19
C THR A 477 24.21 18.06 -10.14
N PRO A 478 25.41 17.49 -10.19
CA PRO A 478 25.55 16.04 -10.23
C PRO A 478 24.82 15.29 -9.10
N GLU A 479 24.79 15.88 -7.90
CA GLU A 479 24.03 15.43 -6.73
C GLU A 479 22.53 15.30 -7.02
N SER A 480 21.92 16.35 -7.58
CA SER A 480 20.47 16.39 -7.83
C SER A 480 19.97 15.24 -8.71
N LYS A 481 20.83 14.70 -9.59
CA LYS A 481 20.49 13.56 -10.46
C LYS A 481 20.51 12.21 -9.74
N ALA A 482 21.31 12.03 -8.68
CA ALA A 482 21.36 10.79 -7.91
C ALA A 482 20.06 10.59 -7.14
N TYR A 483 19.66 11.60 -6.35
CA TYR A 483 18.37 11.63 -5.66
C TYR A 483 17.19 11.58 -6.64
N ALA A 484 17.26 12.26 -7.79
CA ALA A 484 16.22 12.12 -8.81
C ALA A 484 16.06 10.66 -9.32
N THR A 485 17.13 9.86 -9.32
CA THR A 485 17.06 8.44 -9.69
C THR A 485 16.40 7.62 -8.58
N VAL A 486 16.71 7.91 -7.32
CA VAL A 486 16.07 7.31 -6.14
C VAL A 486 14.58 7.65 -6.14
N ASP A 487 14.25 8.94 -6.23
CA ASP A 487 12.88 9.45 -6.33
C ASP A 487 12.16 8.83 -7.52
N ALA A 488 12.81 8.71 -8.68
CA ALA A 488 12.23 8.05 -9.84
C ALA A 488 11.96 6.56 -9.61
N ALA A 489 12.85 5.83 -8.92
CA ALA A 489 12.65 4.42 -8.59
C ALA A 489 11.49 4.21 -7.63
N ILE A 490 11.41 5.00 -6.55
CA ILE A 490 10.34 4.92 -5.56
C ILE A 490 9.01 5.42 -6.16
N THR A 491 9.07 6.51 -6.93
CA THR A 491 7.92 6.98 -7.73
C THR A 491 7.47 5.93 -8.72
N LEU A 492 8.38 5.18 -9.35
CA LEU A 492 8.05 4.09 -10.26
C LEU A 492 7.40 2.93 -9.52
N ALA A 493 7.89 2.54 -8.34
CA ALA A 493 7.25 1.54 -7.49
C ALA A 493 5.84 1.97 -7.08
N THR A 494 5.67 3.23 -6.66
CA THR A 494 4.36 3.83 -6.32
C THR A 494 3.44 3.87 -7.54
N LYS A 495 3.94 4.31 -8.69
CA LYS A 495 3.19 4.32 -9.96
C LYS A 495 2.81 2.90 -10.39
N ARG A 496 3.66 1.90 -10.19
CA ARG A 496 3.34 0.48 -10.46
C ARG A 496 2.22 0.00 -9.56
N ALA A 497 2.23 0.34 -8.27
CA ALA A 497 1.15 0.01 -7.34
C ALA A 497 -0.17 0.66 -7.78
N HIS A 498 -0.17 1.97 -8.08
CA HIS A 498 -1.34 2.67 -8.62
C HIS A 498 -1.81 2.10 -9.96
N ARG A 499 -0.88 1.77 -10.86
CA ARG A 499 -1.20 1.10 -12.13
C ARG A 499 -1.82 -0.27 -11.89
N SER A 500 -1.41 -1.03 -10.88
CA SER A 500 -2.06 -2.30 -10.55
C SER A 500 -3.51 -2.11 -10.13
N VAL A 501 -3.84 -1.04 -9.40
CA VAL A 501 -5.23 -0.67 -9.09
C VAL A 501 -5.95 -0.29 -10.38
N GLY A 502 -5.32 0.57 -11.20
CA GLY A 502 -5.85 1.00 -12.49
C GLY A 502 -6.09 -0.15 -13.47
N PHE A 503 -5.21 -1.16 -13.51
CA PHE A 503 -5.37 -2.36 -14.34
C PHE A 503 -6.45 -3.29 -13.81
N ALA A 504 -6.58 -3.43 -12.47
CA ALA A 504 -7.68 -4.17 -11.89
C ALA A 504 -9.03 -3.52 -12.23
N LEU A 505 -9.07 -2.18 -12.16
CA LEU A 505 -10.24 -1.40 -12.55
C LEU A 505 -10.51 -1.50 -14.05
N ALA A 506 -9.49 -1.30 -14.88
CA ALA A 506 -9.59 -1.38 -16.33
C ALA A 506 -10.08 -2.77 -16.74
N GLY A 507 -9.45 -3.85 -16.26
CA GLY A 507 -9.89 -5.22 -16.57
C GLY A 507 -11.34 -5.51 -16.22
N TRP A 508 -11.93 -4.73 -15.31
CA TRP A 508 -13.33 -4.84 -14.94
C TRP A 508 -14.26 -3.89 -15.73
N ILE A 509 -13.83 -2.69 -16.10
CA ILE A 509 -14.61 -1.74 -16.94
C ILE A 509 -14.58 -2.14 -18.43
N MET A 510 -13.42 -2.59 -18.91
CA MET A 510 -13.13 -2.78 -20.33
C MET A 510 -14.09 -3.78 -21.03
N PRO A 511 -14.54 -4.88 -20.41
CA PRO A 511 -15.67 -5.67 -20.89
C PRO A 511 -16.86 -4.87 -21.43
N PHE A 512 -17.28 -3.87 -20.67
CA PHE A 512 -18.44 -3.06 -20.99
C PHE A 512 -18.11 -2.04 -22.09
N PHE A 513 -16.88 -1.53 -22.10
CA PHE A 513 -16.44 -0.60 -23.15
C PHE A 513 -16.42 -1.28 -24.52
N VAL A 514 -15.89 -2.51 -24.63
CA VAL A 514 -15.92 -3.23 -25.91
C VAL A 514 -17.32 -3.63 -26.32
N LEU A 515 -18.19 -3.99 -25.38
CA LEU A 515 -19.59 -4.20 -25.72
C LEU A 515 -20.23 -2.92 -26.29
N SER A 516 -19.93 -1.76 -25.70
CA SER A 516 -20.45 -0.48 -26.20
C SER A 516 -19.89 -0.10 -27.57
N MET A 517 -18.65 -0.44 -27.89
CA MET A 517 -18.04 -0.15 -29.20
C MET A 517 -18.45 -1.14 -30.28
N ALA A 518 -18.76 -2.38 -29.89
CA ALA A 518 -19.10 -3.45 -30.83
C ALA A 518 -20.56 -3.41 -31.29
N VAL A 519 -21.40 -2.52 -30.74
CA VAL A 519 -22.74 -2.27 -31.29
C VAL A 519 -22.61 -1.18 -32.37
N PRO A 520 -22.72 -1.52 -33.67
CA PRO A 520 -22.62 -0.52 -34.73
C PRO A 520 -23.78 0.49 -34.62
N GLU A 521 -23.47 1.78 -34.76
CA GLU A 521 -24.42 2.90 -34.85
C GLU A 521 -25.27 2.88 -36.15
N GLY A 522 -25.28 1.76 -36.89
CA GLY A 522 -25.91 1.67 -38.20
C GLY A 522 -27.44 1.74 -38.13
N ASP A 523 -28.05 2.41 -39.12
CA ASP A 523 -29.47 2.65 -39.39
C ASP A 523 -30.37 1.39 -39.55
N TYR A 524 -29.97 0.24 -39.02
CA TYR A 524 -30.73 -1.00 -39.04
C TYR A 524 -31.48 -1.22 -37.72
N LEU A 525 -32.59 -0.52 -37.55
CA LEU A 525 -33.68 -1.03 -36.74
C LEU A 525 -34.96 -0.96 -37.55
N ASP A 526 -35.20 -2.01 -38.32
CA ASP A 526 -36.56 -2.53 -38.39
C ASP A 526 -37.01 -2.73 -36.93
N PRO A 527 -38.10 -2.10 -36.45
CA PRO A 527 -38.52 -2.10 -35.05
C PRO A 527 -38.66 -3.49 -34.40
N GLY A 528 -38.66 -4.57 -35.20
CA GLY A 528 -38.66 -5.96 -34.75
C GLY A 528 -37.33 -6.48 -34.18
N GLN A 529 -36.18 -5.86 -34.41
CA GLN A 529 -34.88 -6.34 -33.89
C GLN A 529 -34.48 -5.64 -32.59
N PHE A 530 -35.29 -5.87 -31.56
CA PHE A 530 -35.26 -5.27 -30.23
C PHE A 530 -33.97 -5.50 -29.41
N PHE A 531 -33.08 -6.39 -29.85
CA PHE A 531 -31.90 -6.83 -29.07
C PHE A 531 -30.84 -5.71 -28.94
N GLY A 532 -30.63 -4.89 -29.98
CA GLY A 532 -29.62 -3.81 -29.96
C GLY A 532 -29.98 -2.63 -29.04
N ALA A 533 -31.25 -2.19 -29.05
CA ALA A 533 -31.68 -0.99 -28.35
C ALA A 533 -31.69 -1.14 -26.80
N MET A 534 -32.04 -2.31 -26.28
CA MET A 534 -32.04 -2.56 -24.83
C MET A 534 -30.63 -2.82 -24.26
N ILE A 535 -29.73 -3.39 -25.05
CA ILE A 535 -28.34 -3.59 -24.63
C ILE A 535 -27.61 -2.24 -24.54
N CYS A 536 -27.76 -1.36 -25.54
CA CYS A 536 -27.07 -0.07 -25.57
C CYS A 536 -27.37 0.82 -24.36
N THR A 537 -28.64 0.95 -23.96
CA THR A 537 -29.05 1.89 -22.90
C THR A 537 -28.81 1.36 -21.49
N GLY A 538 -29.05 0.07 -21.26
CA GLY A 538 -28.75 -0.60 -19.99
C GLY A 538 -27.25 -0.63 -19.69
N VAL A 539 -26.43 -0.98 -20.68
CA VAL A 539 -24.97 -1.10 -20.52
C VAL A 539 -24.32 0.25 -20.30
N GLN A 540 -24.73 1.29 -21.03
CA GLN A 540 -24.22 2.66 -20.79
C GLN A 540 -24.52 3.14 -19.36
N SER A 541 -25.72 2.84 -18.86
CA SER A 541 -26.11 3.16 -17.47
C SER A 541 -25.25 2.43 -16.43
N VAL A 542 -25.01 1.14 -16.66
CA VAL A 542 -24.12 0.30 -15.83
C VAL A 542 -22.70 0.86 -15.81
N ILE A 543 -22.13 1.16 -16.99
CA ILE A 543 -20.79 1.75 -17.11
C ILE A 543 -20.73 3.06 -16.35
N LEU A 544 -21.67 3.96 -16.57
CA LEU A 544 -21.65 5.31 -15.99
C LEU A 544 -21.73 5.23 -14.46
N ILE A 545 -22.68 4.48 -13.91
CA ILE A 545 -22.82 4.28 -12.45
C ILE A 545 -21.58 3.59 -11.91
N GLY A 546 -21.09 2.58 -12.61
CA GLY A 546 -19.94 1.81 -12.20
C GLY A 546 -18.66 2.60 -12.10
N VAL A 547 -18.32 3.32 -13.16
CA VAL A 547 -17.20 4.25 -13.21
C VAL A 547 -17.36 5.31 -12.13
N THR A 548 -18.56 5.88 -11.98
CA THR A 548 -18.84 6.90 -10.94
C THR A 548 -18.62 6.36 -9.53
N LEU A 549 -19.13 5.16 -9.23
CA LEU A 549 -18.92 4.49 -7.94
C LEU A 549 -17.46 4.26 -7.65
N VAL A 550 -16.69 3.77 -8.63
CA VAL A 550 -15.27 3.52 -8.42
C VAL A 550 -14.50 4.83 -8.25
N LEU A 551 -14.79 5.86 -9.06
CA LEU A 551 -14.16 7.17 -8.93
C LEU A 551 -14.48 7.81 -7.57
N ILE A 552 -15.73 7.73 -7.11
CA ILE A 552 -16.13 8.22 -5.78
C ILE A 552 -15.43 7.41 -4.69
N ALA A 553 -15.41 6.08 -4.78
CA ALA A 553 -14.74 5.22 -3.81
C ALA A 553 -13.23 5.53 -3.73
N PHE A 554 -12.57 5.70 -4.87
CA PHE A 554 -11.15 6.03 -4.93
C PHE A 554 -10.88 7.46 -4.45
N TRP A 555 -11.72 8.42 -4.81
CA TRP A 555 -11.63 9.79 -4.34
C TRP A 555 -11.81 9.86 -2.82
N LEU A 556 -12.80 9.16 -2.28
CA LEU A 556 -13.03 9.05 -0.84
C LEU A 556 -11.87 8.38 -0.14
N ALA A 557 -11.40 7.24 -0.66
CA ALA A 557 -10.27 6.53 -0.07
C ALA A 557 -9.02 7.41 -0.07
N ARG A 558 -8.72 8.11 -1.17
CA ARG A 558 -7.62 9.07 -1.23
C ARG A 558 -7.78 10.22 -0.24
N ARG A 559 -8.98 10.81 -0.15
CA ARG A 559 -9.26 11.94 0.75
C ARG A 559 -9.18 11.55 2.22
N SER A 560 -9.58 10.32 2.54
CA SER A 560 -9.53 9.73 3.88
C SER A 560 -8.21 9.03 4.19
N ARG A 561 -7.17 9.24 3.38
CA ARG A 561 -5.84 8.61 3.52
C ARG A 561 -5.89 7.09 3.63
N GLY A 562 -6.83 6.47 2.94
CA GLY A 562 -7.03 5.04 2.86
C GLY A 562 -8.19 4.53 3.70
N SER A 563 -8.68 5.25 4.71
CA SER A 563 -9.70 4.73 5.63
C SER A 563 -10.95 5.62 5.71
N PRO A 564 -11.89 5.52 4.74
CA PRO A 564 -13.11 6.31 4.77
C PRO A 564 -13.95 5.90 5.99
N GLY A 565 -14.33 6.89 6.80
CA GLY A 565 -15.15 6.65 7.97
C GLY A 565 -16.51 6.05 7.59
N LEU A 566 -17.10 5.26 8.49
CA LEU A 566 -18.40 4.60 8.26
C LEU A 566 -19.47 5.58 7.82
N ARG A 567 -19.54 6.74 8.48
CA ARG A 567 -20.50 7.80 8.15
C ARG A 567 -20.35 8.26 6.70
N THR A 568 -19.12 8.38 6.21
CA THR A 568 -18.84 8.78 4.81
C THR A 568 -19.29 7.72 3.82
N MET A 569 -19.02 6.44 4.10
CA MET A 569 -19.49 5.34 3.24
C MET A 569 -21.02 5.22 3.24
N LEU A 570 -21.66 5.38 4.41
CA LEU A 570 -23.11 5.41 4.54
C LEU A 570 -23.75 6.63 3.86
N MET A 571 -23.10 7.80 3.89
CA MET A 571 -23.55 8.97 3.14
C MET A 571 -23.50 8.72 1.64
N VAL A 572 -22.42 8.14 1.11
CA VAL A 572 -22.36 7.78 -0.31
C VAL A 572 -23.42 6.74 -0.67
N ALA A 573 -23.57 5.70 0.15
CA ALA A 573 -24.63 4.72 -0.01
C ALA A 573 -26.02 5.38 -0.03
N GLY A 574 -26.27 6.31 0.89
CA GLY A 574 -27.50 7.09 0.99
C GLY A 574 -27.74 7.99 -0.24
N VAL A 575 -26.70 8.61 -0.79
CA VAL A 575 -26.78 9.41 -2.02
C VAL A 575 -27.18 8.54 -3.21
N PHE A 576 -26.57 7.36 -3.37
CA PHE A 576 -26.92 6.43 -4.45
C PHE A 576 -28.33 5.86 -4.30
N LEU A 577 -28.74 5.49 -3.08
CA LEU A 577 -30.11 5.05 -2.77
C LEU A 577 -31.13 6.14 -3.09
N THR A 578 -30.91 7.36 -2.58
CA THR A 578 -31.81 8.50 -2.78
C THR A 578 -31.89 8.86 -4.26
N LEU A 579 -30.77 8.89 -4.99
CA LEU A 579 -30.75 9.12 -6.43
C LEU A 579 -31.58 8.08 -7.18
N GLY A 580 -31.35 6.79 -6.91
CA GLY A 580 -32.10 5.71 -7.58
C GLY A 580 -33.59 5.73 -7.25
N LEU A 581 -33.98 6.01 -6.00
CA LEU A 581 -35.39 6.14 -5.60
C LEU A 581 -36.05 7.38 -6.22
N SER A 582 -35.36 8.52 -6.24
CA SER A 582 -35.89 9.78 -6.78
C SER A 582 -36.14 9.66 -8.28
N LEU A 583 -35.19 9.07 -9.01
CA LEU A 583 -35.33 8.80 -10.43
C LEU A 583 -36.46 7.80 -10.72
N ARG A 584 -36.76 6.86 -9.80
CA ARG A 584 -37.89 5.92 -9.94
C ARG A 584 -39.24 6.58 -9.67
N VAL A 585 -39.31 7.50 -8.72
CA VAL A 585 -40.52 8.33 -8.50
C VAL A 585 -40.78 9.22 -9.71
N LEU A 586 -39.72 9.83 -10.26
CA LEU A 586 -39.81 10.63 -11.48
C LEU A 586 -40.30 9.77 -12.66
N ASP A 587 -39.77 8.56 -12.82
CA ASP A 587 -40.21 7.59 -13.83
C ASP A 587 -41.70 7.27 -13.70
N GLY A 588 -42.18 6.97 -12.48
CA GLY A 588 -43.61 6.75 -12.22
C GLY A 588 -44.48 7.99 -12.48
N PHE A 589 -43.98 9.19 -12.17
CA PHE A 589 -44.70 10.44 -12.41
C PHE A 589 -44.81 10.75 -13.91
N VAL A 590 -43.71 10.59 -14.65
CA VAL A 590 -43.67 10.77 -16.11
C VAL A 590 -44.58 9.74 -16.79
N THR A 591 -44.53 8.49 -16.35
CA THR A 591 -45.37 7.40 -16.89
C THR A 591 -46.86 7.66 -16.62
N SER A 592 -47.22 8.14 -15.44
CA SER A 592 -48.63 8.41 -15.08
C SER A 592 -49.22 9.66 -15.75
N LYS A 593 -48.38 10.59 -16.22
CA LYS A 593 -48.82 11.85 -16.84
C LYS A 593 -48.72 11.90 -18.36
N SER A 594 -48.16 10.89 -19.02
CA SER A 594 -48.06 10.87 -20.47
C SER A 594 -49.41 10.48 -21.10
N PRO A 595 -50.17 11.42 -21.72
CA PRO A 595 -51.56 11.18 -22.12
C PRO A 595 -51.70 10.37 -23.41
N ALA A 596 -50.61 10.13 -24.12
CA ALA A 596 -50.55 9.31 -25.32
C ALA A 596 -49.31 8.46 -25.16
N GLY A 597 -49.47 7.14 -25.10
CA GLY A 597 -48.40 6.18 -24.86
C GLY A 597 -47.14 6.52 -25.62
N LEU A 598 -46.22 7.22 -24.95
CA LEU A 598 -44.82 7.28 -25.31
C LEU A 598 -44.32 5.86 -25.07
N THR A 599 -44.61 4.97 -26.02
CA THR A 599 -44.19 3.57 -26.05
C THR A 599 -42.67 3.42 -26.13
N GLN A 600 -41.97 4.54 -26.29
CA GLN A 600 -40.51 4.65 -26.33
C GLN A 600 -40.04 5.78 -25.41
N PHE A 601 -40.22 5.64 -24.10
CA PHE A 601 -39.40 6.44 -23.17
C PHE A 601 -37.94 5.98 -23.26
N PRO A 602 -36.96 6.90 -23.13
CA PRO A 602 -35.56 6.51 -23.15
C PRO A 602 -35.29 5.48 -22.03
N PRO A 603 -34.87 4.25 -22.36
CA PRO A 603 -34.73 3.14 -21.40
C PRO A 603 -33.67 3.37 -20.31
N LEU A 604 -32.92 4.47 -20.41
CA LEU A 604 -31.86 4.85 -19.48
C LEU A 604 -32.36 4.95 -18.03
N HIS A 605 -33.58 5.44 -17.77
CA HIS A 605 -34.04 5.68 -16.40
C HIS A 605 -34.27 4.40 -15.58
N HIS A 606 -34.85 3.34 -16.14
CA HIS A 606 -35.19 2.15 -15.34
C HIS A 606 -33.96 1.31 -14.96
N CYS A 607 -33.04 1.10 -15.90
CA CYS A 607 -31.81 0.37 -15.60
C CYS A 607 -30.91 1.19 -14.67
N PHE A 608 -30.72 2.48 -14.96
CA PHE A 608 -29.91 3.36 -14.13
C PHE A 608 -30.44 3.44 -12.69
N THR A 609 -31.75 3.65 -12.49
CA THR A 609 -32.37 3.68 -11.15
C THR A 609 -32.09 2.40 -10.36
N MET A 610 -32.31 1.25 -10.99
CA MET A 610 -32.10 -0.06 -10.37
C MET A 610 -30.64 -0.27 -9.97
N PHE A 611 -29.68 0.07 -10.83
CA PHE A 611 -28.26 -0.08 -10.54
C PHE A 611 -27.79 0.91 -9.46
N ALA A 612 -28.24 2.16 -9.51
CA ALA A 612 -27.89 3.15 -8.49
C ALA A 612 -28.43 2.74 -7.11
N SER A 613 -29.70 2.33 -7.03
CA SER A 613 -30.29 1.82 -5.78
C SER A 613 -29.61 0.54 -5.30
N SER A 614 -29.31 -0.42 -6.18
CA SER A 614 -28.65 -1.67 -5.80
C SER A 614 -27.21 -1.44 -5.34
N ALA A 615 -26.48 -0.54 -5.98
CA ALA A 615 -25.14 -0.15 -5.56
C ALA A 615 -25.15 0.55 -4.21
N GLY A 616 -26.09 1.48 -3.99
CA GLY A 616 -26.27 2.14 -2.70
C GLY A 616 -26.65 1.15 -1.59
N ALA A 617 -27.60 0.24 -1.84
CA ALA A 617 -27.99 -0.81 -0.91
C ALA A 617 -26.82 -1.76 -0.60
N GLY A 618 -26.12 -2.24 -1.63
CA GLY A 618 -24.95 -3.09 -1.50
C GLY A 618 -23.84 -2.41 -0.69
N LEU A 619 -23.55 -1.15 -0.97
CA LEU A 619 -22.56 -0.37 -0.21
C LEU A 619 -22.98 -0.18 1.25
N ALA A 620 -24.26 0.08 1.53
CA ALA A 620 -24.78 0.20 2.89
C ALA A 620 -24.66 -1.13 3.66
N VAL A 621 -25.13 -2.24 3.08
CA VAL A 621 -25.06 -3.58 3.69
C VAL A 621 -23.63 -3.97 3.98
N LEU A 622 -22.72 -3.78 3.00
CA LEU A 622 -21.31 -4.06 3.20
C LEU A 622 -20.70 -3.16 4.29
N SER A 623 -21.02 -1.87 4.30
CA SER A 623 -20.47 -0.93 5.28
C SER A 623 -20.95 -1.21 6.70
N LEU A 624 -22.24 -1.58 6.86
CA LEU A 624 -22.80 -1.98 8.15
C LEU A 624 -22.28 -3.35 8.58
N GLY A 625 -22.19 -4.31 7.66
CA GLY A 625 -21.65 -5.65 7.90
C GLY A 625 -20.19 -5.62 8.34
N ALA A 626 -19.37 -4.74 7.74
CA ALA A 626 -17.98 -4.52 8.15
C ALA A 626 -17.87 -4.08 9.62
N ARG A 627 -18.85 -3.34 10.13
CA ARG A 627 -18.89 -2.95 11.56
C ARG A 627 -19.42 -4.07 12.45
N SER A 628 -20.47 -4.76 12.03
CA SER A 628 -21.18 -5.72 12.88
C SER A 628 -20.45 -7.06 13.05
N ILE A 629 -19.58 -7.44 12.12
CA ILE A 629 -19.03 -8.81 12.08
C ILE A 629 -17.53 -8.86 12.46
N GLY A 630 -16.92 -7.71 12.77
CA GLY A 630 -15.54 -7.60 13.27
C GLY A 630 -14.46 -8.26 12.39
N ASP A 631 -13.28 -8.49 12.95
CA ASP A 631 -12.14 -9.12 12.25
C ASP A 631 -12.41 -10.59 11.86
N GLY A 632 -13.40 -11.23 12.48
CA GLY A 632 -13.85 -12.59 12.14
C GLY A 632 -14.43 -12.68 10.73
N PHE A 633 -15.10 -11.63 10.26
CA PHE A 633 -15.68 -11.58 8.91
C PHE A 633 -14.61 -11.60 7.82
N LEU A 634 -13.50 -10.90 8.03
CA LEU A 634 -12.35 -10.87 7.12
C LEU A 634 -11.73 -12.26 6.93
N ARG A 635 -11.68 -13.09 7.99
CA ARG A 635 -11.19 -14.48 7.89
C ARG A 635 -12.20 -15.41 7.21
N TRP A 636 -13.49 -15.18 7.39
CA TRP A 636 -14.57 -15.89 6.69
C TRP A 636 -14.77 -15.45 5.23
N GLN A 637 -14.06 -14.41 4.76
CA GLN A 637 -14.29 -13.76 3.46
C GLN A 637 -14.36 -14.70 2.28
N TRP A 638 -13.41 -15.63 2.11
CA TRP A 638 -13.43 -16.49 0.92
C TRP A 638 -14.62 -17.45 0.95
N ARG A 639 -15.00 -17.95 2.14
CA ARG A 639 -16.15 -18.83 2.32
C ARG A 639 -17.45 -18.05 2.16
N ALA A 640 -17.57 -16.86 2.74
CA ALA A 640 -18.75 -16.02 2.60
C ALA A 640 -18.93 -15.54 1.15
N HIS A 641 -17.85 -15.15 0.45
CA HIS A 641 -17.92 -14.82 -0.97
C HIS A 641 -18.23 -16.04 -1.83
N LEU A 642 -17.63 -17.19 -1.55
CA LEU A 642 -17.95 -18.42 -2.27
C LEU A 642 -19.42 -18.82 -2.03
N MET A 643 -19.91 -18.75 -0.80
CA MET A 643 -21.31 -19.05 -0.47
C MET A 643 -22.28 -18.01 -1.05
N ALA A 644 -21.91 -16.73 -1.10
CA ALA A 644 -22.69 -15.70 -1.77
C ALA A 644 -22.70 -15.91 -3.29
N LEU A 645 -21.56 -16.27 -3.89
CA LEU A 645 -21.46 -16.62 -5.32
C LEU A 645 -22.25 -17.89 -5.63
N ILE A 646 -22.21 -18.90 -4.76
CA ILE A 646 -23.02 -20.12 -4.88
C ILE A 646 -24.50 -19.77 -4.72
N ALA A 647 -24.89 -19.00 -3.71
CA ALA A 647 -26.27 -18.61 -3.48
C ALA A 647 -26.81 -17.78 -4.65
N VAL A 648 -26.04 -16.80 -5.14
CA VAL A 648 -26.39 -16.02 -6.34
C VAL A 648 -26.40 -16.92 -7.58
N GLY A 649 -25.46 -17.85 -7.71
CA GLY A 649 -25.41 -18.82 -8.80
C GLY A 649 -26.61 -19.76 -8.80
N VAL A 650 -27.06 -20.22 -7.63
CA VAL A 650 -28.26 -21.04 -7.43
C VAL A 650 -29.51 -20.21 -7.69
N LEU A 651 -29.60 -18.98 -7.18
CA LEU A 651 -30.73 -18.09 -7.45
C LEU A 651 -30.82 -17.76 -8.93
N ALA A 652 -29.68 -17.50 -9.57
CA ALA A 652 -29.57 -17.31 -11.01
C ALA A 652 -29.97 -18.57 -11.76
N ALA A 653 -29.54 -19.76 -11.33
CA ALA A 653 -29.95 -21.03 -11.93
C ALA A 653 -31.46 -21.27 -11.79
N ILE A 654 -32.07 -20.96 -10.64
CA ILE A 654 -33.52 -21.05 -10.41
C ILE A 654 -34.28 -20.06 -11.28
N VAL A 655 -33.78 -18.82 -11.40
CA VAL A 655 -34.32 -17.81 -12.30
C VAL A 655 -34.23 -18.30 -13.74
N LEU A 656 -33.05 -18.75 -14.17
CA LEU A 656 -32.77 -19.26 -15.52
C LEU A 656 -33.69 -20.45 -15.86
N TRP A 657 -33.90 -21.32 -14.88
CA TRP A 657 -34.81 -22.46 -14.99
C TRP A 657 -36.26 -22.02 -15.17
N LYS A 658 -36.72 -21.01 -14.43
CA LYS A 658 -38.09 -20.50 -14.54
C LYS A 658 -38.34 -19.61 -15.76
N SER A 659 -37.31 -18.94 -16.30
CA SER A 659 -37.47 -18.02 -17.43
C SER A 659 -37.21 -18.67 -18.80
N THR A 660 -36.64 -19.86 -18.87
CA THR A 660 -36.52 -20.65 -20.11
C THR A 660 -37.70 -21.59 -20.31
N SER A 661 -37.99 -21.88 -21.58
CA SER A 661 -38.91 -22.96 -22.01
C SER A 661 -38.29 -24.37 -21.87
N TYR A 662 -37.48 -24.61 -20.82
CA TYR A 662 -36.91 -25.91 -20.40
C TYR A 662 -35.91 -26.62 -21.33
N THR A 663 -35.52 -26.09 -22.49
CA THR A 663 -34.53 -26.78 -23.34
C THR A 663 -33.10 -26.38 -22.99
N VAL A 664 -32.20 -27.37 -22.81
CA VAL A 664 -30.77 -27.20 -22.45
C VAL A 664 -30.03 -26.20 -23.36
N GLY A 665 -30.38 -26.14 -24.65
CA GLY A 665 -29.80 -25.17 -25.58
C GLY A 665 -29.94 -23.73 -25.09
N GLN A 666 -31.13 -23.35 -24.63
CA GLN A 666 -31.46 -21.98 -24.19
C GLN A 666 -30.68 -21.54 -22.94
N MET A 667 -30.11 -22.47 -22.18
CA MET A 667 -29.42 -22.15 -20.93
C MET A 667 -28.11 -21.40 -21.16
N TRP A 668 -27.34 -21.72 -22.21
CA TRP A 668 -26.03 -21.09 -22.44
C TRP A 668 -26.12 -19.59 -22.78
N PRO A 669 -26.91 -19.16 -23.79
CA PRO A 669 -27.06 -17.76 -24.12
C PRO A 669 -27.58 -16.96 -22.92
N MET A 670 -28.51 -17.56 -22.16
CA MET A 670 -29.10 -16.91 -21.02
C MET A 670 -28.13 -16.84 -19.83
N ALA A 671 -27.33 -17.87 -19.58
CA ALA A 671 -26.25 -17.82 -18.58
C ALA A 671 -25.22 -16.74 -18.91
N ILE A 672 -24.83 -16.58 -20.19
CA ILE A 672 -23.94 -15.50 -20.61
C ILE A 672 -24.60 -14.14 -20.46
N TRP A 673 -25.87 -14.00 -20.84
CA TRP A 673 -26.59 -12.74 -20.71
C TRP A 673 -26.73 -12.31 -19.24
N TYR A 674 -27.22 -13.20 -18.38
CA TYR A 674 -27.36 -12.91 -16.95
C TYR A 674 -26.00 -12.72 -16.29
N GLY A 675 -25.02 -13.59 -16.57
CA GLY A 675 -23.66 -13.50 -16.04
C GLY A 675 -22.99 -12.17 -16.37
N SER A 676 -23.05 -11.76 -17.64
CA SER A 676 -22.37 -10.56 -18.14
C SER A 676 -23.08 -9.26 -17.77
N PHE A 677 -24.42 -9.23 -17.89
CA PHE A 677 -25.16 -7.96 -17.86
C PHE A 677 -25.99 -7.74 -16.60
N ARG A 678 -26.24 -8.76 -15.78
CA ARG A 678 -27.10 -8.65 -14.58
C ARG A 678 -26.35 -9.01 -13.31
N ILE A 679 -25.76 -10.19 -13.26
CA ILE A 679 -25.03 -10.70 -12.10
C ILE A 679 -23.74 -9.91 -11.88
N MET A 680 -22.95 -9.67 -12.93
CA MET A 680 -21.70 -8.94 -12.78
C MET A 680 -21.92 -7.50 -12.26
N PRO A 681 -22.92 -6.71 -12.70
CA PRO A 681 -23.24 -5.46 -12.02
C PRO A 681 -23.69 -5.65 -10.56
N LEU A 682 -24.65 -6.55 -10.29
CA LEU A 682 -25.23 -6.71 -8.96
C LEU A 682 -24.23 -7.21 -7.92
N VAL A 683 -23.36 -8.13 -8.30
CA VAL A 683 -22.35 -8.75 -7.42
C VAL A 683 -20.99 -8.09 -7.59
N GLY A 684 -20.62 -7.70 -8.80
CA GLY A 684 -19.30 -7.19 -9.14
C GLY A 684 -19.05 -5.78 -8.63
N TYR A 685 -20.01 -4.85 -8.61
CA TYR A 685 -19.79 -3.53 -7.99
C TYR A 685 -19.51 -3.66 -6.48
N PRO A 686 -20.37 -4.34 -5.68
CA PRO A 686 -20.11 -4.53 -4.26
C PRO A 686 -18.85 -5.38 -4.02
N SER A 687 -18.64 -6.45 -4.80
CA SER A 687 -17.45 -7.30 -4.67
C SER A 687 -16.17 -6.56 -5.03
N PHE A 688 -16.17 -5.69 -6.05
CA PHE A 688 -15.01 -4.87 -6.39
C PHE A 688 -14.69 -3.90 -5.26
N ILE A 689 -15.67 -3.15 -4.75
CA ILE A 689 -15.47 -2.22 -3.63
C ILE A 689 -14.93 -2.98 -2.40
N TRP A 690 -15.44 -4.18 -2.16
CA TRP A 690 -15.02 -5.00 -1.04
C TRP A 690 -13.64 -5.63 -1.21
N ILE A 691 -13.34 -6.20 -2.38
CA ILE A 691 -12.01 -6.72 -2.73
C ILE A 691 -11.00 -5.56 -2.69
N ALA A 692 -11.39 -4.39 -3.17
CA ALA A 692 -10.59 -3.18 -3.07
C ALA A 692 -10.30 -2.81 -1.62
N ALA A 693 -11.32 -2.91 -0.75
CA ALA A 693 -11.18 -2.67 0.67
C ALA A 693 -10.26 -3.68 1.37
N GLY A 694 -10.46 -4.98 1.17
CA GLY A 694 -9.60 -6.00 1.76
C GLY A 694 -8.19 -5.97 1.20
N ARG A 695 -8.03 -5.76 -0.12
CA ARG A 695 -6.72 -5.82 -0.78
C ARG A 695 -5.89 -4.58 -0.55
N TRP A 696 -6.48 -3.40 -0.48
CA TRP A 696 -5.75 -2.12 -0.35
C TRP A 696 -5.93 -1.45 1.02
N GLY A 697 -6.58 -2.14 1.96
CA GLY A 697 -6.83 -1.65 3.31
C GLY A 697 -7.73 -0.45 3.35
N VAL A 698 -8.78 -0.44 2.51
CA VAL A 698 -9.88 0.50 2.71
C VAL A 698 -10.66 0.05 3.94
N GLY A 699 -10.11 0.37 5.11
CA GLY A 699 -10.74 0.11 6.38
C GLY A 699 -11.83 1.14 6.62
N ILE A 700 -13.00 0.67 7.06
CA ILE A 700 -13.97 1.58 7.64
C ILE A 700 -13.47 1.89 9.04
N ALA A 701 -12.93 3.08 9.26
CA ALA A 701 -12.47 3.48 10.58
C ALA A 701 -13.62 3.31 11.59
N PRO A 702 -13.40 2.61 12.72
CA PRO A 702 -14.39 2.60 13.79
C PRO A 702 -14.70 4.04 14.16
N ALA A 703 -15.96 4.32 14.51
CA ALA A 703 -16.38 5.65 14.95
C ALA A 703 -15.76 5.95 16.32
N GLN A 704 -14.45 6.19 16.36
CA GLN A 704 -13.78 6.70 17.55
C GLN A 704 -14.13 8.18 17.65
N GLY A 705 -14.75 8.56 18.76
CA GLY A 705 -15.12 9.94 19.08
C GLY A 705 -13.93 10.82 19.46
N GLN A 706 -12.73 10.55 18.95
CA GLN A 706 -11.54 11.35 19.23
C GLN A 706 -11.07 12.10 17.99
N ASP A 707 -10.90 13.40 18.19
CA ASP A 707 -10.65 14.42 17.20
C ASP A 707 -9.24 14.24 16.60
N SER A 708 -9.17 13.58 15.43
CA SER A 708 -7.93 13.33 14.68
C SER A 708 -7.10 14.60 14.40
N SER A 709 -7.72 15.77 14.52
CA SER A 709 -7.07 17.09 14.38
C SER A 709 -6.04 17.37 15.49
N VAL A 710 -6.20 16.80 16.69
CA VAL A 710 -5.30 16.99 17.83
C VAL A 710 -3.99 16.21 17.65
N LEU A 711 -4.08 14.97 17.15
CA LEU A 711 -2.89 14.13 16.90
C LEU A 711 -2.01 14.67 15.77
N SER A 712 -2.59 15.17 14.68
CA SER A 712 -1.81 15.77 13.60
C SER A 712 -1.07 17.04 14.03
N ARG A 713 -1.67 17.85 14.93
CA ARG A 713 -1.00 19.05 15.46
C ARG A 713 0.12 18.72 16.44
N GLY A 714 -0.03 17.66 17.25
CA GLY A 714 1.02 17.19 18.16
C GLY A 714 2.26 16.69 17.41
N TYR A 715 2.07 15.87 16.37
CA TYR A 715 3.17 15.34 15.57
C TYR A 715 3.87 16.43 14.75
N GLN A 716 3.11 17.36 14.17
CA GLN A 716 3.69 18.49 13.44
C GLN A 716 4.50 19.40 14.38
N ARG A 717 4.07 19.58 15.65
CA ARG A 717 4.88 20.26 16.67
C ARG A 717 6.17 19.52 17.02
N GLN A 718 6.12 18.19 17.21
CA GLN A 718 7.33 17.40 17.51
C GLN A 718 8.33 17.41 16.36
N THR A 719 7.88 17.29 15.11
CA THR A 719 8.77 17.35 13.93
C THR A 719 9.35 18.74 13.72
N THR A 720 8.58 19.81 13.93
CA THR A 720 9.13 21.17 13.92
C THR A 720 10.09 21.43 15.08
N SER A 721 9.85 20.85 16.25
CA SER A 721 10.74 20.99 17.41
C SER A 721 12.05 20.23 17.22
N ALA A 722 12.01 19.02 16.67
CA ALA A 722 13.20 18.24 16.33
C ALA A 722 14.00 18.90 15.19
N SER A 723 13.31 19.40 14.15
CA SER A 723 13.96 20.14 13.07
C SER A 723 14.55 21.48 13.54
N ALA A 724 13.88 22.17 14.47
CA ALA A 724 14.42 23.38 15.09
C ALA A 724 15.65 23.05 15.96
N ALA A 725 15.60 22.00 16.79
CA ALA A 725 16.73 21.57 17.61
C ALA A 725 17.96 21.19 16.76
N VAL A 726 17.76 20.45 15.66
CA VAL A 726 18.86 20.11 14.73
C VAL A 726 19.44 21.36 14.07
N LYS A 727 18.61 22.36 13.72
CA LYS A 727 19.09 23.64 13.19
C LYS A 727 19.84 24.46 14.24
N THR A 728 19.42 24.42 15.51
CA THR A 728 20.10 25.12 16.61
C THR A 728 21.46 24.48 16.90
N TYR A 729 21.56 23.15 16.84
CA TYR A 729 22.84 22.45 16.99
C TYR A 729 23.79 22.71 15.81
N ALA A 730 23.29 22.70 14.56
CA ALA A 730 24.11 23.02 13.39
C ALA A 730 24.61 24.48 13.40
N ALA A 731 23.80 25.42 13.90
CA ALA A 731 24.21 26.83 14.05
C ALA A 731 25.23 27.02 15.19
N ALA A 732 25.22 26.16 16.21
CA ALA A 732 26.20 26.20 17.31
C ALA A 732 27.58 25.65 16.90
N GLU A 733 27.65 24.73 15.92
CA GLU A 733 28.92 24.26 15.36
C GLU A 733 29.59 25.26 14.41
N GLU A 734 28.83 26.15 13.75
CA GLU A 734 29.39 27.14 12.83
C GLU A 734 30.04 28.35 13.53
N ASN A 735 29.88 28.51 14.86
CA ASN A 735 30.50 29.62 15.59
C ASN A 735 30.83 29.27 17.06
N PRO A 736 31.95 28.56 17.33
CA PRO A 736 32.31 28.11 18.68
C PRO A 736 32.81 29.21 19.65
N GLU A 737 32.87 30.48 19.23
CA GLU A 737 33.48 31.57 20.03
C GLU A 737 32.53 32.33 20.97
N GLU A 738 31.22 32.02 20.98
CA GLU A 738 30.26 32.67 21.90
C GLU A 738 29.44 31.65 22.69
N ILE A 739 30.04 31.05 23.73
CA ILE A 739 29.29 30.43 24.82
C ILE A 739 29.63 31.20 26.11
N PRO A 740 28.65 31.86 26.76
CA PRO A 740 28.89 32.47 28.05
C PRO A 740 29.11 31.37 29.10
N GLU A 741 30.16 31.52 29.91
CA GLU A 741 30.37 30.72 31.12
C GLU A 741 29.18 30.92 32.09
N GLU A 742 28.23 29.97 32.11
CA GLU A 742 27.24 29.85 33.17
C GLU A 742 27.65 28.75 34.16
N GLY A 743 28.08 29.20 35.34
CA GLY A 743 27.46 28.83 36.61
C GLY A 743 27.47 27.37 37.03
N SER A 744 28.44 27.05 37.88
CA SER A 744 28.49 25.87 38.75
C SER A 744 27.12 25.48 39.37
N ALA A 745 26.65 24.28 39.06
CA ALA A 745 25.57 23.60 39.79
C ALA A 745 26.16 22.46 40.67
N PRO A 746 25.55 22.18 41.85
CA PRO A 746 26.19 21.41 42.90
C PRO A 746 26.10 19.90 42.67
N ALA A 747 27.17 19.20 43.08
CA ALA A 747 27.25 17.75 43.13
C ALA A 747 26.26 17.16 44.14
N ALA A 748 25.31 16.35 43.65
CA ALA A 748 24.49 15.47 44.46
C ALA A 748 25.03 14.04 44.38
N SER A 749 25.58 13.55 45.49
CA SER A 749 25.95 12.14 45.67
C SER A 749 24.70 11.30 45.87
N ALA A 750 24.44 10.35 44.97
CA ALA A 750 23.48 9.28 45.19
C ALA A 750 24.23 7.95 45.21
N ALA A 751 24.29 7.33 46.38
CA ALA A 751 24.74 5.96 46.59
C ALA A 751 23.59 5.15 47.24
N ALA A 752 23.61 3.84 46.98
CA ALA A 752 22.65 2.78 47.32
C ALA A 752 21.52 2.57 46.29
N GLY A 753 21.16 1.35 45.90
CA GLY A 753 21.59 0.03 46.34
C GLY A 753 20.85 -1.02 45.51
N VAL A 754 21.55 -2.09 45.11
CA VAL A 754 20.99 -3.25 44.43
C VAL A 754 20.66 -4.29 45.50
N SER A 755 19.39 -4.67 45.63
CA SER A 755 19.01 -5.84 46.43
C SER A 755 19.01 -7.08 45.54
N ALA A 756 19.70 -8.11 46.03
CA ALA A 756 19.62 -9.47 45.54
C ALA A 756 18.35 -10.13 46.09
N ALA A 757 17.58 -10.78 45.22
CA ALA A 757 16.51 -11.69 45.60
C ALA A 757 17.03 -13.12 45.50
N ARG A 758 16.99 -13.85 46.61
CA ARG A 758 17.33 -15.26 46.74
C ARG A 758 16.02 -16.06 46.87
N GLU A 759 15.81 -16.94 45.90
CA GLU A 759 15.54 -18.38 46.08
C GLU A 759 14.64 -18.79 47.27
N GLU A 760 13.37 -19.14 46.98
CA GLU A 760 12.65 -20.20 47.69
C GLU A 760 11.85 -21.04 46.68
N ASP A 761 12.21 -22.31 46.61
CA ASP A 761 11.50 -23.45 46.00
C ASP A 761 10.35 -23.88 46.95
N PRO A 762 9.19 -24.33 46.43
CA PRO A 762 8.94 -25.76 46.58
C PRO A 762 8.20 -26.40 45.39
N ALA A 763 8.87 -27.38 44.80
CA ALA A 763 8.46 -28.78 44.64
C ALA A 763 6.95 -29.14 44.64
N GLU A 764 6.60 -29.88 43.58
CA GLU A 764 5.61 -30.97 43.51
C GLU A 764 4.10 -30.64 43.54
N ARG A 765 3.48 -30.64 42.35
CA ARG A 765 2.51 -31.68 41.89
C ARG A 765 1.75 -31.19 40.65
N PHE A 766 2.00 -31.82 39.51
CA PHE A 766 1.11 -31.79 38.34
C PHE A 766 0.83 -33.22 37.89
N VAL A 767 -0.45 -33.61 37.95
CA VAL A 767 -1.02 -34.81 37.32
C VAL A 767 -2.42 -34.44 36.80
N VAL A 768 -2.54 -34.48 35.46
CA VAL A 768 -3.68 -34.90 34.61
C VAL A 768 -4.87 -33.95 34.34
N ASP A 769 -5.01 -33.69 33.02
CA ASP A 769 -6.18 -33.51 32.12
C ASP A 769 -7.51 -32.92 32.63
N VAL A 770 -8.01 -31.88 31.92
CA VAL A 770 -9.11 -31.95 30.92
C VAL A 770 -8.91 -30.85 29.86
#